data_AF-A0A1I1EW75-F1
#
_entry.id   AF-A0A1I1EW75-F1
#
_cell.length_a   1.000
_cell.length_b   1.000
_cell.length_c   1.000
_cell.angle_alpha   90.00
_cell.angle_beta   90.00
_cell.angle_gamma   90.00
#
_symmetry.space_group_name_H-M   'P 1'
#
loop_
_entity.id
_entity.type
_entity.pdbx_description
1 polymer ?
#
loop_
_entity_poly.entity_id
_entity_poly.type
_entity_poly.pdbx_seq_one_letter_code
_entity_poly.pdbx_strand_id
1 'polypeptide(L)'
;MVKPFIYDVELTSTKRHSQFTLPTAYTNDLDVIEFQFNILDDIDLTGATANVILFMKDGSFFQNDETSGVTIEGKTVKYTMKENEGNHSGTSEVQLVVLLDGQHYASPKYKFRIENGLETDVAVEIMIQTWSTLTKEARDYIDEFHDNEAVRQSTFATNEASRQSEFDTNETNRQSTFDTNETNRQDEFDSNEATRQSNEIERQTNETERLANESTRQDNESARQDNESDRQAAETARAEAEDIRSEFYDGFDSRLTATQLQTVRNREETKDLAATVSNVNVNQEAKQTLKTDANIASLPVTAGNGALDAQLKGQTLVNLLPVTIMNSVYGWPLSSGTDSREIIDDYLRVYKTQSTSVGAFTNLTSDGVKYISALFRSPDGVSNVVLGGTNLPTDIPPNAWERASAIYESSGSTIHRFYAGNKTEEYNYYDVKEPMIINLTQLFGAGNEPTKEEMDAMIDGYFDGTKSFTPGRVRATGKNLYPFDEIIRSSHTNDKFKQYAVKLKKGVVYRFTAKDYTNMSKWRYYFRLYKNGEQVEGVFTHTNHILLGASTNGLYANNYGVYQSSSDTSSINFTLQLDDDYDVLIGFTGGDSTEQSRITGIQIEESSTATDYEPYTETVQYVEPVKLNRLPNGVADEITADGDFVQRVKEHTLVESDVTAITPRTNIVDAITRVFDDMADTTNNIDGAVLYEDGAHEITYLDRDDVKQIGNFYTSLGNAKRIVTIFASGITLAEVRADLAGTKIYYQLAEPIVHKNVTTGNLTARPKGTVYFEQYQADAGMYSNGIEISHPDLSIKSLESLSVIDFMTGEEKDLDVSQAVITDRAFTHPELVDGDLAFFIYEFEAPGPNGNKSLEFYDSRYTVTDDVTGKHYKWSIKVSDGVPSITVEEA
;
A
#
# COMPACT_ATOMS: atom_id res chain seq x y z
N MET A 1 -25.17 -79.41 28.17
CA MET A 1 -25.65 -80.60 28.92
C MET A 1 -25.77 -81.70 27.89
N VAL A 2 -24.98 -82.79 27.98
CA VAL A 2 -24.96 -83.83 26.94
C VAL A 2 -26.30 -84.57 26.92
N LYS A 3 -26.87 -84.76 25.73
CA LYS A 3 -28.10 -85.52 25.48
C LYS A 3 -27.71 -86.86 24.83
N PRO A 4 -27.66 -87.97 25.60
CA PRO A 4 -27.19 -89.23 25.09
C PRO A 4 -28.28 -89.97 24.30
N PHE A 5 -27.93 -90.40 23.09
CA PHE A 5 -28.72 -91.32 22.26
C PHE A 5 -28.11 -92.70 22.38
N ILE A 6 -28.73 -93.54 23.20
CA ILE A 6 -28.16 -94.84 23.60
C ILE A 6 -28.75 -95.96 22.73
N TYR A 7 -27.88 -96.80 22.18
CA TYR A 7 -28.21 -97.98 21.40
C TYR A 7 -27.47 -99.20 21.95
N ASP A 8 -28.21 -100.26 22.28
CA ASP A 8 -27.60 -101.53 22.64
C ASP A 8 -27.36 -102.36 21.37
N VAL A 9 -26.14 -102.85 21.19
CA VAL A 9 -25.67 -103.47 19.95
C VAL A 9 -25.02 -104.82 20.24
N GLU A 10 -25.40 -105.84 19.47
CA GLU A 10 -24.63 -107.08 19.33
C GLU A 10 -23.97 -107.04 17.93
N LEU A 11 -22.64 -107.14 17.87
CA LEU A 11 -21.84 -106.98 16.65
C LEU A 11 -21.61 -108.32 15.91
N THR A 12 -21.64 -109.43 16.63
CA THR A 12 -21.37 -110.80 16.15
C THR A 12 -22.64 -111.66 16.03
N SER A 13 -23.75 -111.20 16.60
CA SER A 13 -25.06 -111.88 16.57
C SER A 13 -25.96 -111.31 15.48
N THR A 14 -26.89 -112.13 14.97
CA THR A 14 -27.94 -111.68 14.03
C THR A 14 -29.20 -111.17 14.74
N LYS A 15 -29.22 -111.21 16.08
CA LYS A 15 -30.34 -110.67 16.85
C LYS A 15 -30.32 -109.14 16.79
N ARG A 16 -31.45 -108.57 16.40
CA ARG A 16 -31.63 -107.13 16.35
C ARG A 16 -32.31 -106.65 17.64
N HIS A 17 -31.63 -105.81 18.40
CA HIS A 17 -32.25 -105.07 19.49
C HIS A 17 -33.05 -103.92 18.90
N SER A 18 -34.38 -104.05 18.90
CA SER A 18 -35.28 -103.04 18.36
C SER A 18 -35.52 -101.95 19.39
N GLN A 19 -35.15 -100.71 19.05
CA GLN A 19 -35.46 -99.55 19.87
C GLN A 19 -36.86 -99.03 19.50
N PHE A 20 -37.77 -98.98 20.49
CA PHE A 20 -39.16 -98.57 20.28
C PHE A 20 -39.37 -97.05 20.31
N THR A 21 -38.35 -96.30 20.73
CA THR A 21 -38.38 -94.84 20.83
C THR A 21 -37.38 -94.25 19.85
N LEU A 22 -37.82 -93.31 19.01
CA LEU A 22 -36.97 -92.61 18.06
C LEU A 22 -36.36 -91.37 18.74
N PRO A 23 -35.04 -91.31 18.96
CA PRO A 23 -34.42 -90.13 19.57
C PRO A 23 -34.53 -88.92 18.63
N THR A 24 -34.82 -87.73 19.19
CA THR A 24 -34.97 -86.48 18.43
C THR A 24 -33.95 -85.44 18.89
N ALA A 25 -33.18 -84.91 17.95
CA ALA A 25 -32.32 -83.74 18.06
C ALA A 25 -32.97 -82.54 17.38
N TYR A 26 -32.55 -81.33 17.72
CA TYR A 26 -32.94 -80.11 17.00
C TYR A 26 -31.74 -79.52 16.26
N THR A 27 -31.96 -78.76 15.18
CA THR A 27 -30.86 -78.13 14.43
C THR A 27 -30.02 -77.16 15.28
N ASN A 28 -30.53 -76.70 16.42
CA ASN A 28 -29.80 -75.86 17.38
C ASN A 28 -29.17 -76.65 18.55
N ASP A 29 -29.24 -77.98 18.56
CA ASP A 29 -28.53 -78.83 19.53
C ASP A 29 -27.06 -79.00 19.11
N LEU A 30 -26.30 -77.89 19.15
CA LEU A 30 -24.90 -77.81 18.72
C LEU A 30 -23.96 -78.58 19.65
N ASP A 31 -23.24 -79.57 19.14
CA ASP A 31 -22.22 -80.37 19.84
C ASP A 31 -22.68 -80.98 21.19
N VAL A 32 -23.99 -81.20 21.37
CA VAL A 32 -24.57 -81.73 22.62
C VAL A 32 -25.24 -83.09 22.47
N ILE A 33 -25.49 -83.57 21.24
CA ILE A 33 -26.07 -84.90 21.01
C ILE A 33 -24.96 -85.94 20.93
N GLU A 34 -24.95 -86.90 21.84
CA GLU A 34 -23.92 -87.95 21.88
C GLU A 34 -24.54 -89.33 21.61
N PHE A 35 -24.17 -89.95 20.48
CA PHE A 35 -24.54 -91.32 20.19
C PHE A 35 -23.65 -92.26 21.00
N GLN A 36 -24.28 -93.14 21.79
CA GLN A 36 -23.60 -94.15 22.60
C GLN A 36 -24.06 -95.54 22.18
N PHE A 37 -23.14 -96.38 21.74
CA PHE A 37 -23.39 -97.76 21.35
C PHE A 37 -22.82 -98.71 22.42
N ASN A 38 -23.69 -99.31 23.22
CA ASN A 38 -23.29 -100.29 24.21
C ASN A 38 -23.21 -101.68 23.56
N ILE A 39 -22.01 -102.25 23.51
CA ILE A 39 -21.76 -103.55 22.90
C ILE A 39 -22.04 -104.64 23.93
N LEU A 40 -23.11 -105.40 23.69
CA LEU A 40 -23.58 -106.47 24.59
C LEU A 40 -22.86 -107.81 24.36
N ASP A 41 -22.12 -107.94 23.26
CA ASP A 41 -21.33 -109.13 22.98
C ASP A 41 -20.23 -109.35 24.03
N ASP A 42 -19.89 -110.61 24.29
CA ASP A 42 -18.71 -110.94 25.09
C ASP A 42 -17.43 -110.94 24.23
N ILE A 43 -17.12 -109.75 23.70
CA ILE A 43 -15.97 -109.48 22.85
C ILE A 43 -15.01 -108.50 23.55
N ASP A 44 -13.71 -108.76 23.46
CA ASP A 44 -12.66 -107.84 23.94
C ASP A 44 -12.35 -106.82 22.84
N LEU A 45 -12.58 -105.55 23.14
CA LEU A 45 -12.40 -104.44 22.20
C LEU A 45 -11.02 -103.77 22.35
N THR A 46 -10.12 -104.37 23.13
CA THR A 46 -8.76 -103.84 23.32
C THR A 46 -8.02 -103.80 21.97
N GLY A 47 -7.70 -102.59 21.51
CA GLY A 47 -7.03 -102.36 20.21
C GLY A 47 -7.95 -102.25 19.00
N ALA A 48 -9.29 -102.28 19.18
CA ALA A 48 -10.25 -102.01 18.11
C ALA A 48 -10.26 -100.52 17.70
N THR A 49 -10.64 -100.24 16.45
CA THR A 49 -11.03 -98.89 16.02
C THR A 49 -12.50 -98.88 15.61
N ALA A 50 -13.16 -97.73 15.71
CA ALA A 50 -14.58 -97.60 15.40
C ALA A 50 -14.86 -96.43 14.47
N ASN A 51 -15.82 -96.63 13.57
CA ASN A 51 -16.42 -95.59 12.75
C ASN A 51 -17.90 -95.47 13.07
N VAL A 52 -18.38 -94.25 13.29
CA VAL A 52 -19.82 -93.95 13.37
C VAL A 52 -20.22 -93.25 12.09
N ILE A 53 -21.17 -93.85 11.36
CA ILE A 53 -21.66 -93.33 10.08
C ILE A 53 -23.07 -92.79 10.25
N LEU A 54 -23.27 -91.51 9.96
CA LEU A 54 -24.56 -90.84 9.91
C LEU A 54 -25.05 -90.77 8.47
N PHE A 55 -26.28 -91.19 8.22
CA PHE A 55 -26.98 -91.12 6.94
C PHE A 55 -28.14 -90.15 7.09
N MET A 56 -28.05 -89.00 6.44
CA MET A 56 -29.03 -87.93 6.60
C MET A 56 -30.19 -88.07 5.63
N LYS A 57 -31.33 -87.46 5.97
CA LYS A 57 -32.56 -87.53 5.15
C LYS A 57 -32.37 -86.99 3.73
N ASP A 58 -31.56 -85.96 3.57
CA ASP A 58 -31.28 -85.32 2.28
C ASP A 58 -30.35 -86.16 1.37
N GLY A 59 -29.88 -87.30 1.86
CA GLY A 59 -29.00 -88.22 1.14
C GLY A 59 -27.51 -87.99 1.38
N SER A 60 -27.13 -86.97 2.16
CA SER A 60 -25.75 -86.81 2.64
C SER A 60 -25.39 -87.89 3.67
N PHE A 61 -24.10 -88.19 3.82
CA PHE A 61 -23.62 -89.06 4.90
C PHE A 61 -22.27 -88.60 5.44
N PHE A 62 -22.06 -88.83 6.73
CA PHE A 62 -20.85 -88.47 7.46
C PHE A 62 -20.24 -89.72 8.07
N GLN A 63 -18.96 -89.97 7.80
CA GLN A 63 -18.22 -91.08 8.39
C GLN A 63 -17.20 -90.51 9.38
N ASN A 64 -17.45 -90.74 10.66
CA ASN A 64 -16.63 -90.24 11.75
C ASN A 64 -15.80 -91.37 12.36
N ASP A 65 -14.53 -91.11 12.63
CA ASP A 65 -13.57 -92.03 13.24
C ASP A 65 -12.92 -91.43 14.50
N GLU A 66 -11.87 -92.05 15.02
CA GLU A 66 -11.14 -91.59 16.21
C GLU A 66 -10.59 -90.16 16.06
N THR A 67 -10.11 -89.78 14.87
CA THR A 67 -9.62 -88.41 14.62
C THR A 67 -10.75 -87.39 14.60
N SER A 68 -11.97 -87.84 14.30
CA SER A 68 -13.17 -87.03 14.23
C SER A 68 -13.95 -86.99 15.53
N GLY A 69 -13.54 -87.73 16.57
CA GLY A 69 -14.12 -87.69 17.91
C GLY A 69 -14.84 -88.97 18.36
N VAL A 70 -14.71 -90.09 17.64
CA VAL A 70 -15.25 -91.39 18.10
C VAL A 70 -14.33 -92.00 19.15
N THR A 71 -14.87 -92.36 20.31
CA THR A 71 -14.10 -92.98 21.40
C THR A 71 -14.68 -94.33 21.80
N ILE A 72 -13.81 -95.25 22.23
CA ILE A 72 -14.20 -96.56 22.77
C ILE A 72 -13.87 -96.58 24.26
N GLU A 73 -14.90 -96.65 25.10
CA GLU A 73 -14.78 -96.67 26.56
C GLU A 73 -15.33 -98.00 27.10
N GLY A 74 -14.43 -98.95 27.38
CA GLY A 74 -14.84 -100.29 27.80
C GLY A 74 -15.63 -101.01 26.71
N LYS A 75 -16.92 -101.28 26.96
CA LYS A 75 -17.84 -101.86 25.97
C LYS A 75 -18.77 -100.84 25.31
N THR A 76 -18.53 -99.53 25.47
CA THR A 76 -19.37 -98.49 24.87
C THR A 76 -18.55 -97.67 23.87
N VAL A 77 -19.07 -97.53 22.64
CA VAL A 77 -18.52 -96.59 21.66
C VAL A 77 -19.34 -95.31 21.68
N LYS A 78 -18.68 -94.15 21.77
CA LYS A 78 -19.33 -92.84 21.84
C LYS A 78 -18.93 -91.94 20.69
N TYR A 79 -19.85 -91.12 20.25
CA TYR A 79 -19.62 -90.07 19.26
C TYR A 79 -20.57 -88.89 19.47
N THR A 80 -20.03 -87.68 19.60
CA THR A 80 -20.83 -86.45 19.68
C THR A 80 -21.02 -85.87 18.28
N MET A 81 -22.28 -85.69 17.89
CA MET A 81 -22.67 -85.11 16.59
C MET A 81 -22.18 -83.67 16.49
N LYS A 82 -21.55 -83.33 15.36
CA LYS A 82 -21.02 -81.98 15.13
C LYS A 82 -22.10 -81.03 14.65
N GLU A 83 -21.91 -79.73 14.88
CA GLU A 83 -22.81 -78.66 14.43
C GLU A 83 -23.24 -78.78 12.96
N ASN A 84 -22.30 -78.99 12.03
CA ASN A 84 -22.63 -79.09 10.61
C ASN A 84 -23.49 -80.32 10.29
N GLU A 85 -23.31 -81.43 11.01
CA GLU A 85 -24.13 -82.63 10.88
C GLU A 85 -25.54 -82.40 11.48
N GLY A 86 -25.68 -81.54 12.48
CA GLY A 86 -26.98 -81.18 13.06
C GLY A 86 -27.92 -80.41 12.12
N ASN A 87 -27.41 -79.83 11.03
CA ASN A 87 -28.17 -78.95 10.14
C ASN A 87 -29.07 -79.68 9.11
N HIS A 88 -29.08 -81.01 9.11
CA HIS A 88 -29.85 -81.80 8.13
C HIS A 88 -31.19 -82.27 8.69
N SER A 89 -32.20 -81.39 8.71
CA SER A 89 -33.49 -81.71 9.32
C SER A 89 -34.25 -82.83 8.59
N GLY A 90 -34.71 -83.81 9.36
CA GLY A 90 -35.29 -85.01 8.82
C GLY A 90 -35.14 -86.25 9.69
N THR A 91 -35.66 -87.38 9.21
CA THR A 91 -35.37 -88.69 9.82
C THR A 91 -34.10 -89.22 9.20
N SER A 92 -33.09 -89.44 10.03
CA SER A 92 -31.74 -89.85 9.67
C SER A 92 -31.42 -91.20 10.32
N GLU A 93 -30.34 -91.85 9.89
CA GLU A 93 -29.91 -93.15 10.41
C GLU A 93 -28.46 -93.10 10.86
N VAL A 94 -28.10 -93.83 11.91
CA VAL A 94 -26.73 -93.98 12.39
C VAL A 94 -26.34 -95.46 12.42
N GLN A 95 -25.09 -95.74 12.08
CA GLN A 95 -24.50 -97.08 12.09
C GLN A 95 -23.12 -97.06 12.72
N LEU A 96 -22.84 -98.05 13.58
CA LEU A 96 -21.50 -98.29 14.10
C LEU A 96 -20.80 -99.35 13.26
N VAL A 97 -19.55 -99.12 12.88
CA VAL A 97 -18.67 -100.13 12.27
C VAL A 97 -17.37 -100.22 13.08
N VAL A 98 -17.13 -101.37 13.71
CA VAL A 98 -15.92 -101.64 14.50
C VAL A 98 -14.97 -102.49 13.67
N LEU A 99 -13.71 -102.08 13.60
CA LEU A 99 -12.62 -102.85 13.02
C LEU A 99 -11.80 -103.48 14.16
N LEU A 100 -11.82 -104.81 14.23
CA LEU A 100 -11.08 -105.60 15.22
C LEU A 100 -10.38 -106.76 14.51
N ASP A 101 -9.08 -106.94 14.77
CA ASP A 101 -8.24 -107.96 14.15
C ASP A 101 -8.33 -108.01 12.61
N GLY A 102 -8.50 -106.84 11.98
CA GLY A 102 -8.61 -106.69 10.52
C GLY A 102 -9.97 -107.05 9.91
N GLN A 103 -10.98 -107.35 10.73
CA GLN A 103 -12.36 -107.63 10.29
C GLN A 103 -13.32 -106.52 10.71
N HIS A 104 -14.22 -106.15 9.79
CA HIS A 104 -15.25 -105.14 10.04
C HIS A 104 -16.54 -105.78 10.55
N TYR A 105 -16.97 -105.35 11.74
CA TYR A 105 -18.25 -105.69 12.34
C TYR A 105 -19.16 -104.46 12.31
N ALA A 106 -20.25 -104.53 11.56
CA ALA A 106 -21.20 -103.43 11.41
C ALA A 106 -22.48 -103.70 12.20
N SER A 107 -22.91 -102.72 13.00
CA SER A 107 -24.24 -102.76 13.62
C SER A 107 -25.33 -102.62 12.55
N PRO A 108 -26.58 -102.99 12.84
CA PRO A 108 -27.71 -102.51 12.08
C PRO A 108 -27.78 -100.98 12.13
N LYS A 109 -28.41 -100.37 11.13
CA LYS A 109 -28.74 -98.94 11.17
C LYS A 109 -29.86 -98.67 12.18
N TYR A 110 -29.65 -97.67 13.02
CA TYR A 110 -30.63 -97.16 13.97
C TYR A 110 -31.12 -95.79 13.50
N LYS A 111 -32.42 -95.51 13.67
CA LYS A 111 -32.99 -94.25 13.22
C LYS A 111 -32.93 -93.22 14.34
N PHE A 112 -32.76 -91.96 13.98
CA PHE A 112 -33.00 -90.79 14.83
C PHE A 112 -33.64 -89.68 13.99
N ARG A 113 -34.13 -88.62 14.62
CA ARG A 113 -34.74 -87.48 13.93
C ARG A 113 -34.03 -86.18 14.30
N ILE A 114 -33.84 -85.32 13.32
CA ILE A 114 -33.43 -83.93 13.50
C ILE A 114 -34.63 -83.06 13.11
N GLU A 115 -35.12 -82.21 14.02
CA GLU A 115 -36.18 -81.24 13.74
C GLU A 115 -35.62 -79.81 13.65
N ASN A 116 -36.23 -78.95 12.84
CA ASN A 116 -35.80 -77.55 12.74
C ASN A 116 -35.98 -76.85 14.10
N GLY A 117 -34.91 -76.25 14.61
CA GLY A 117 -34.96 -75.24 15.66
C GLY A 117 -35.57 -73.93 15.14
N LEU A 118 -35.80 -72.96 16.03
CA LEU A 118 -36.52 -71.72 15.71
C LEU A 118 -35.71 -70.70 14.87
N GLU A 119 -34.50 -71.06 14.42
CA GLU A 119 -33.66 -70.17 13.61
C GLU A 119 -33.79 -70.49 12.11
N THR A 120 -34.26 -69.48 11.38
CA THR A 120 -34.45 -69.44 9.93
C THR A 120 -33.16 -69.03 9.24
N ASP A 121 -32.37 -70.01 8.82
CA ASP A 121 -31.71 -70.08 7.51
C ASP A 121 -30.65 -71.19 7.56
N VAL A 122 -31.07 -72.40 7.20
CA VAL A 122 -30.15 -73.51 6.98
C VAL A 122 -29.60 -73.35 5.56
N ALA A 123 -28.31 -73.06 5.42
CA ALA A 123 -27.64 -73.00 4.13
C ALA A 123 -27.76 -74.35 3.41
N VAL A 124 -28.26 -74.33 2.17
CA VAL A 124 -28.31 -75.52 1.31
C VAL A 124 -26.88 -75.81 0.83
N GLU A 125 -26.24 -76.81 1.42
CA GLU A 125 -24.94 -77.27 0.97
C GLU A 125 -25.13 -78.10 -0.32
N ILE A 126 -24.72 -77.54 -1.48
CA ILE A 126 -24.80 -78.24 -2.77
C ILE A 126 -23.65 -79.26 -2.84
N MET A 127 -23.98 -80.54 -2.63
CA MET A 127 -23.04 -81.64 -2.80
C MET A 127 -22.69 -81.83 -4.29
N ILE A 128 -21.49 -81.40 -4.70
CA ILE A 128 -20.96 -81.60 -6.06
C ILE A 128 -20.68 -83.10 -6.27
N GLN A 129 -21.59 -83.80 -6.95
CA GLN A 129 -21.43 -85.25 -7.15
C GLN A 129 -20.60 -85.61 -8.41
N THR A 130 -20.57 -84.78 -9.46
CA THR A 130 -19.71 -84.99 -10.64
C THR A 130 -19.34 -83.67 -11.35
N TRP A 131 -18.24 -83.66 -12.11
CA TRP A 131 -17.77 -82.49 -12.87
C TRP A 131 -18.82 -81.92 -13.85
N SER A 132 -19.70 -82.78 -14.37
CA SER A 132 -20.73 -82.41 -15.35
C SER A 132 -21.84 -81.55 -14.77
N THR A 133 -22.26 -81.83 -13.53
CA THR A 133 -23.32 -81.07 -12.85
C THR A 133 -22.81 -79.70 -12.45
N LEU A 134 -21.57 -79.63 -11.93
CA LEU A 134 -20.90 -78.36 -11.60
C LEU A 134 -20.79 -77.44 -12.81
N THR A 135 -20.37 -77.96 -13.97
CA THR A 135 -20.21 -77.12 -15.16
C THR A 135 -21.52 -76.64 -15.75
N LYS A 136 -22.62 -77.39 -15.60
CA LYS A 136 -23.93 -76.95 -16.06
C LYS A 136 -24.48 -75.83 -15.19
N GLU A 137 -24.50 -76.02 -13.87
CA GLU A 137 -25.03 -75.00 -12.94
C GLU A 137 -24.17 -73.73 -12.94
N ALA A 138 -22.84 -73.87 -13.06
CA ALA A 138 -21.96 -72.72 -13.24
C ALA A 138 -22.28 -71.95 -14.53
N ARG A 139 -22.66 -72.63 -15.62
CA ARG A 139 -23.04 -71.97 -16.87
C ARG A 139 -24.39 -71.27 -16.75
N ASP A 140 -25.39 -71.94 -16.19
CA ASP A 140 -26.73 -71.36 -16.01
C ASP A 140 -26.65 -70.10 -15.12
N TYR A 141 -25.83 -70.11 -14.07
CA TYR A 141 -25.58 -68.94 -13.23
C TYR A 141 -24.84 -67.82 -13.98
N ILE A 142 -23.85 -68.15 -14.81
CA ILE A 142 -23.12 -67.18 -15.63
C ILE A 142 -24.06 -66.54 -16.65
N ASP A 143 -24.91 -67.32 -17.31
CA ASP A 143 -25.86 -66.83 -18.32
C ASP A 143 -26.90 -65.89 -17.67
N GLU A 144 -27.46 -66.26 -16.51
CA GLU A 144 -28.36 -65.40 -15.74
C GLU A 144 -27.67 -64.09 -15.30
N PHE A 145 -26.41 -64.16 -14.86
CA PHE A 145 -25.62 -62.98 -14.53
C PHE A 145 -25.43 -62.06 -15.76
N HIS A 146 -25.12 -62.61 -16.94
CA HIS A 146 -24.96 -61.84 -18.16
C HIS A 146 -26.26 -61.15 -18.60
N ASP A 147 -27.40 -61.84 -18.50
CA ASP A 147 -28.71 -61.27 -18.84
C ASP A 147 -29.09 -60.13 -17.88
N ASN A 148 -28.86 -60.32 -16.58
CA ASN A 148 -29.09 -59.27 -15.57
C ASN A 148 -28.17 -58.05 -15.79
N GLU A 149 -26.90 -58.29 -16.14
CA GLU A 149 -25.96 -57.23 -16.44
C GLU A 149 -26.34 -56.45 -17.70
N ALA A 150 -26.86 -57.12 -18.73
CA ALA A 150 -27.36 -56.47 -19.95
C ALA A 150 -28.57 -55.55 -19.65
N VAL A 151 -29.50 -56.00 -18.80
CA VAL A 151 -30.65 -55.17 -18.36
C VAL A 151 -30.19 -53.97 -17.54
N ARG A 152 -29.23 -54.16 -16.62
CA ARG A 152 -28.64 -53.07 -15.83
C ARG A 152 -27.99 -52.02 -16.73
N GLN A 153 -27.21 -52.44 -17.73
CA GLN A 153 -26.56 -51.54 -18.68
C GLN A 153 -27.57 -50.78 -19.54
N SER A 154 -28.59 -51.45 -20.05
CA SER A 154 -29.66 -50.81 -20.80
C SER A 154 -30.38 -49.75 -19.96
N THR A 155 -30.71 -50.07 -18.70
CA THR A 155 -31.39 -49.15 -17.78
C THR A 155 -30.50 -47.95 -17.47
N PHE A 156 -29.20 -48.16 -17.22
CA PHE A 156 -28.25 -47.08 -17.01
C PHE A 156 -28.17 -46.16 -18.23
N ALA A 157 -28.06 -46.72 -19.44
CA ALA A 157 -27.98 -45.94 -20.68
C ALA A 157 -29.25 -45.11 -20.93
N THR A 158 -30.44 -45.67 -20.69
CA THR A 158 -31.70 -44.93 -20.80
C THR A 158 -31.77 -43.79 -19.78
N ASN A 159 -31.41 -44.05 -18.53
CA ASN A 159 -31.42 -43.03 -17.48
C ASN A 159 -30.42 -41.90 -17.77
N GLU A 160 -29.24 -42.23 -18.29
CA GLU A 160 -28.24 -41.23 -18.68
C GLU A 160 -28.72 -40.39 -19.87
N ALA A 161 -29.33 -41.01 -20.88
CA ALA A 161 -29.90 -40.29 -22.02
C ALA A 161 -31.03 -39.34 -21.59
N SER A 162 -31.88 -39.76 -20.63
CA SER A 162 -32.92 -38.89 -20.09
C SER A 162 -32.35 -37.71 -19.30
N ARG A 163 -31.34 -37.94 -18.45
CA ARG A 163 -30.65 -36.86 -17.73
C ARG A 163 -30.02 -35.85 -18.70
N GLN A 164 -29.36 -36.33 -19.75
CA GLN A 164 -28.75 -35.47 -20.74
C GLN A 164 -29.80 -34.63 -21.48
N SER A 165 -30.91 -35.24 -21.91
CA SER A 165 -31.98 -34.51 -22.60
C SER A 165 -32.64 -33.44 -21.73
N GLU A 166 -32.80 -33.71 -20.43
CA GLU A 166 -33.33 -32.73 -19.47
C GLU A 166 -32.35 -31.58 -19.24
N PHE A 167 -31.05 -31.89 -19.09
CA PHE A 167 -30.00 -30.90 -19.00
C PHE A 167 -29.96 -30.01 -20.24
N ASP A 168 -29.96 -30.59 -21.44
CA ASP A 168 -29.91 -29.84 -22.71
C ASP A 168 -31.12 -28.91 -22.87
N THR A 169 -32.31 -29.37 -22.47
CA THR A 169 -33.54 -28.57 -22.49
C THR A 169 -33.45 -27.40 -21.51
N ASN A 170 -32.99 -27.65 -20.29
CA ASN A 170 -32.80 -26.62 -19.29
C ASN A 170 -31.75 -25.59 -19.72
N GLU A 171 -30.66 -26.03 -20.32
CA GLU A 171 -29.60 -25.15 -20.83
C GLU A 171 -30.09 -24.30 -22.00
N THR A 172 -30.87 -24.88 -22.92
CA THR A 172 -31.51 -24.13 -24.01
C THR A 172 -32.47 -23.05 -23.49
N ASN A 173 -33.26 -23.37 -22.46
CA ASN A 173 -34.19 -22.42 -21.84
C ASN A 173 -33.44 -21.29 -21.11
N ARG A 174 -32.36 -21.65 -20.40
CA ARG A 174 -31.49 -20.68 -19.71
C ARG A 174 -30.86 -19.72 -20.71
N GLN A 175 -30.32 -20.24 -21.82
CA GLN A 175 -29.74 -19.42 -22.89
C GLN A 175 -30.78 -18.51 -23.53
N SER A 176 -31.96 -19.03 -23.87
CA SER A 176 -33.04 -18.23 -24.49
C SER A 176 -33.51 -17.08 -23.58
N THR A 177 -33.56 -17.32 -22.27
CA THR A 177 -33.91 -16.31 -21.27
C THR A 177 -32.83 -15.24 -21.18
N PHE A 178 -31.56 -15.65 -21.15
CA PHE A 178 -30.42 -14.73 -21.14
C PHE A 178 -30.41 -13.85 -22.39
N ASP A 179 -30.54 -14.44 -23.58
CA ASP A 179 -30.52 -13.71 -24.86
C ASP A 179 -31.66 -12.69 -24.95
N THR A 180 -32.85 -13.06 -24.48
CA THR A 180 -34.01 -12.15 -24.44
C THR A 180 -33.78 -10.98 -23.48
N ASN A 181 -33.25 -11.26 -22.29
CA ASN A 181 -32.96 -10.22 -21.31
C ASN A 181 -31.85 -9.27 -21.81
N GLU A 182 -30.83 -9.81 -22.45
CA GLU A 182 -29.73 -9.02 -22.99
C GLU A 182 -30.18 -8.15 -24.16
N THR A 183 -31.05 -8.67 -25.03
CA THR A 183 -31.67 -7.88 -26.10
C THR A 183 -32.50 -6.72 -25.53
N ASN A 184 -33.35 -6.98 -24.54
CA ASN A 184 -34.16 -5.94 -23.91
C ASN A 184 -33.30 -4.87 -23.21
N ARG A 185 -32.24 -5.29 -22.50
CA ARG A 185 -31.29 -4.39 -21.84
C ARG A 185 -30.59 -3.49 -22.86
N GLN A 186 -30.20 -4.05 -24.01
CA GLN A 186 -29.55 -3.30 -25.08
C GLN A 186 -30.51 -2.30 -25.73
N ASP A 187 -31.76 -2.70 -26.03
CA ASP A 187 -32.78 -1.81 -26.60
C ASP A 187 -33.08 -0.62 -25.68
N GLU A 188 -33.16 -0.87 -24.35
CA GLU A 188 -33.35 0.19 -23.36
C GLU A 188 -32.15 1.13 -23.27
N PHE A 189 -30.94 0.59 -23.28
CA PHE A 189 -29.70 1.37 -23.31
C PHE A 189 -29.64 2.28 -24.56
N ASP A 190 -29.91 1.72 -25.74
CA ASP A 190 -29.87 2.46 -27.01
C ASP A 190 -30.92 3.59 -27.04
N SER A 191 -32.12 3.35 -26.52
CA SER A 191 -33.17 4.37 -26.42
C SER A 191 -32.79 5.50 -25.44
N ASN A 192 -32.19 5.15 -24.30
CA ASN A 192 -31.73 6.13 -23.31
C ASN A 192 -30.55 6.94 -23.86
N GLU A 193 -29.63 6.31 -24.57
CA GLU A 193 -28.47 6.96 -25.18
C GLU A 193 -28.89 7.90 -26.31
N ALA A 194 -29.87 7.53 -27.15
CA ALA A 194 -30.44 8.41 -28.17
C ALA A 194 -31.11 9.66 -27.54
N THR A 195 -31.77 9.51 -26.39
CA THR A 195 -32.37 10.62 -25.65
C THR A 195 -31.29 11.53 -25.05
N ARG A 196 -30.25 10.95 -24.45
CA ARG A 196 -29.09 11.69 -23.92
C ARG A 196 -28.41 12.52 -25.02
N GLN A 197 -28.18 11.92 -26.19
CA GLN A 197 -27.57 12.59 -27.35
C GLN A 197 -28.44 13.76 -27.85
N SER A 198 -29.76 13.58 -27.93
CA SER A 198 -30.67 14.65 -28.35
C SER A 198 -30.64 15.84 -27.37
N ASN A 199 -30.65 15.56 -26.06
CA ASN A 199 -30.55 16.59 -25.01
C ASN A 199 -29.18 17.29 -25.04
N GLU A 200 -28.10 16.56 -25.33
CA GLU A 200 -26.75 17.11 -25.45
C GLU A 200 -26.63 18.05 -26.66
N ILE A 201 -27.23 17.71 -27.80
CA ILE A 201 -27.31 18.59 -28.98
C ILE A 201 -28.07 19.88 -28.64
N GLU A 202 -29.17 19.79 -27.91
CA GLU A 202 -29.94 20.97 -27.47
C GLU A 202 -29.10 21.85 -26.51
N ARG A 203 -28.41 21.23 -25.55
CA ARG A 203 -27.48 21.92 -24.64
C ARG A 203 -26.36 22.64 -25.41
N GLN A 204 -25.74 22.00 -26.39
CA GLN A 204 -24.69 22.58 -27.23
C GLN A 204 -25.19 23.75 -28.07
N THR A 205 -26.40 23.64 -28.61
CA THR A 205 -27.05 24.74 -29.37
C THR A 205 -27.27 25.95 -28.46
N ASN A 206 -27.82 25.73 -27.27
CA ASN A 206 -28.03 26.79 -26.26
C ASN A 206 -26.71 27.41 -25.78
N GLU A 207 -25.65 26.60 -25.63
CA GLU A 207 -24.33 27.07 -25.24
C GLU A 207 -23.68 27.92 -26.34
N THR A 208 -23.86 27.54 -27.61
CA THR A 208 -23.40 28.33 -28.75
C THR A 208 -24.07 29.70 -28.79
N GLU A 209 -25.38 29.76 -28.54
CA GLU A 209 -26.09 31.04 -28.42
C GLU A 209 -25.60 31.87 -27.23
N ARG A 210 -25.35 31.24 -26.07
CA ARG A 210 -24.80 31.90 -24.90
C ARG A 210 -23.42 32.49 -25.18
N LEU A 211 -22.53 31.75 -25.86
CA LEU A 211 -21.19 32.22 -26.25
C LEU A 211 -21.25 33.41 -27.21
N ALA A 212 -22.14 33.38 -28.20
CA ALA A 212 -22.33 34.51 -29.12
C ALA A 212 -22.82 35.78 -28.39
N ASN A 213 -23.74 35.61 -27.43
CA ASN A 213 -24.22 36.71 -26.58
C ASN A 213 -23.10 37.23 -25.67
N GLU A 214 -22.26 36.35 -25.14
CA GLU A 214 -21.12 36.72 -24.29
C GLU A 214 -20.03 37.45 -25.07
N SER A 215 -19.71 37.02 -26.29
CA SER A 215 -18.81 37.74 -27.20
C SER A 215 -19.32 39.17 -27.44
N THR A 216 -20.62 39.32 -27.70
CA THR A 216 -21.25 40.63 -27.87
C THR A 216 -21.14 41.49 -26.60
N ARG A 217 -21.27 40.88 -25.41
CA ARG A 217 -21.08 41.56 -24.12
C ARG A 217 -19.62 42.01 -23.92
N GLN A 218 -18.65 41.17 -24.29
CA GLN A 218 -17.22 41.48 -24.20
C GLN A 218 -16.83 42.62 -25.14
N ASP A 219 -17.32 42.61 -26.38
CA ASP A 219 -17.09 43.71 -27.33
C ASP A 219 -17.63 45.04 -26.79
N ASN A 220 -18.83 45.02 -26.19
CA ASN A 220 -19.42 46.19 -25.54
C ASN A 220 -18.61 46.65 -24.31
N GLU A 221 -18.05 45.71 -23.54
CA GLU A 221 -17.22 46.01 -22.38
C GLU A 221 -15.85 46.57 -22.78
N SER A 222 -15.23 46.03 -23.84
CA SER A 222 -14.00 46.59 -24.42
C SER A 222 -14.22 48.02 -24.87
N ALA A 223 -15.32 48.27 -25.60
CA ALA A 223 -15.68 49.64 -26.00
C ALA A 223 -15.90 50.56 -24.79
N ARG A 224 -16.45 50.06 -23.68
CA ARG A 224 -16.60 50.83 -22.43
C ARG A 224 -15.24 51.14 -21.80
N GLN A 225 -14.30 50.20 -21.81
CA GLN A 225 -12.95 50.38 -21.28
C GLN A 225 -12.14 51.38 -22.11
N ASP A 226 -12.22 51.31 -23.43
CA ASP A 226 -11.59 52.28 -24.34
C ASP A 226 -12.11 53.70 -24.04
N ASN A 227 -13.43 53.85 -23.91
CA ASN A 227 -14.05 55.13 -23.54
C ASN A 227 -13.61 55.64 -22.16
N GLU A 228 -13.42 54.75 -21.18
CA GLU A 228 -12.95 55.10 -19.84
C GLU A 228 -11.45 55.45 -19.83
N SER A 229 -10.64 54.76 -20.63
CA SER A 229 -9.22 55.08 -20.86
C SER A 229 -9.08 56.46 -21.50
N ASP A 230 -9.88 56.77 -22.52
CA ASP A 230 -9.91 58.10 -23.13
C ASP A 230 -10.31 59.18 -22.12
N ARG A 231 -11.29 58.89 -21.24
CA ARG A 231 -11.69 59.79 -20.15
C ARG A 231 -10.55 60.01 -19.16
N GLN A 232 -9.82 58.96 -18.78
CA GLN A 232 -8.68 59.04 -17.86
C GLN A 232 -7.52 59.80 -18.47
N ALA A 233 -7.19 59.57 -19.74
CA ALA A 233 -6.16 60.32 -20.45
C ALA A 233 -6.50 61.83 -20.50
N ALA A 234 -7.76 62.17 -20.73
CA ALA A 234 -8.23 63.56 -20.66
C ALA A 234 -8.11 64.16 -19.25
N GLU A 235 -8.38 63.38 -18.20
CA GLU A 235 -8.25 63.81 -16.80
C GLU A 235 -6.78 63.95 -16.36
N THR A 236 -5.90 63.04 -16.79
CA THR A 236 -4.45 63.13 -16.58
C THR A 236 -3.88 64.37 -17.27
N ALA A 237 -4.26 64.64 -18.52
CA ALA A 237 -3.83 65.85 -19.22
C ALA A 237 -4.31 67.13 -18.49
N ARG A 238 -5.49 67.09 -17.87
CA ARG A 238 -5.99 68.18 -17.01
C ARG A 238 -5.16 68.32 -15.73
N ALA A 239 -4.78 67.21 -15.10
CA ALA A 239 -3.97 67.18 -13.88
C ALA A 239 -2.52 67.64 -14.13
N GLU A 240 -1.87 67.17 -15.20
CA GLU A 240 -0.54 67.60 -15.62
C GLU A 240 -0.47 69.11 -15.88
N ALA A 241 -1.54 69.68 -16.48
CA ALA A 241 -1.64 71.13 -16.65
C ALA A 241 -1.72 71.90 -15.32
N GLU A 242 -2.28 71.28 -14.26
CA GLU A 242 -2.33 71.85 -12.92
C GLU A 242 -1.02 71.61 -12.15
N ASP A 243 -0.35 70.47 -12.35
CA ASP A 243 0.95 70.14 -11.75
C ASP A 243 2.07 71.01 -12.32
N ILE A 244 2.09 71.30 -13.62
CA ILE A 244 3.03 72.29 -14.22
C ILE A 244 2.86 73.66 -13.54
N ARG A 245 1.64 73.99 -13.08
CA ARG A 245 1.38 75.22 -12.33
C ARG A 245 1.95 75.18 -10.90
N SER A 246 2.08 73.97 -10.33
CA SER A 246 2.60 73.72 -8.98
C SER A 246 4.13 73.56 -8.96
N GLU A 247 4.72 72.87 -9.95
CA GLU A 247 6.16 72.55 -10.04
C GLU A 247 7.07 73.77 -10.24
N PHE A 248 6.53 74.91 -10.66
CA PHE A 248 7.28 76.17 -10.65
C PHE A 248 7.70 76.60 -9.23
N TYR A 249 7.03 76.10 -8.18
CA TYR A 249 7.24 76.56 -6.81
C TYR A 249 8.19 75.70 -5.95
N ASP A 250 8.42 74.41 -6.24
CA ASP A 250 9.01 73.48 -5.24
C ASP A 250 10.34 72.76 -5.63
N GLY A 251 10.91 73.01 -6.81
CA GLY A 251 11.99 72.18 -7.40
C GLY A 251 13.43 72.25 -6.84
N PHE A 252 13.70 72.74 -5.63
CA PHE A 252 15.10 72.94 -5.15
C PHE A 252 15.71 71.78 -4.35
N ASP A 253 14.93 70.88 -3.73
CA ASP A 253 15.43 70.15 -2.55
C ASP A 253 15.73 68.63 -2.70
N SER A 254 15.52 67.98 -3.85
CA SER A 254 15.40 66.50 -3.87
C SER A 254 16.37 65.70 -4.77
N ARG A 255 17.50 66.26 -5.25
CA ARG A 255 18.40 65.57 -6.21
C ARG A 255 19.52 64.68 -5.62
N LEU A 256 19.50 64.28 -4.33
CA LEU A 256 20.66 63.62 -3.69
C LEU A 256 20.61 62.08 -3.49
N THR A 257 19.50 61.37 -3.74
CA THR A 257 19.36 59.96 -3.27
C THR A 257 19.23 58.87 -4.34
N ALA A 258 19.41 59.17 -5.64
CA ALA A 258 19.08 58.21 -6.72
C ALA A 258 20.19 57.22 -7.15
N THR A 259 21.44 57.33 -6.64
CA THR A 259 22.58 56.63 -7.28
C THR A 259 22.91 55.23 -6.73
N GLN A 260 22.27 54.77 -5.63
CA GLN A 260 22.62 53.49 -4.99
C GLN A 260 21.70 52.30 -5.33
N LEU A 261 20.58 52.51 -6.03
CA LEU A 261 19.57 51.46 -6.30
C LEU A 261 19.77 50.66 -7.60
N GLN A 262 20.69 51.09 -8.49
CA GLN A 262 20.77 50.55 -9.85
C GLN A 262 21.57 49.22 -9.95
N THR A 263 22.43 48.89 -8.98
CA THR A 263 23.37 47.76 -9.10
C THR A 263 22.81 46.42 -8.59
N VAL A 264 21.71 46.43 -7.83
CA VAL A 264 21.09 45.22 -7.25
C VAL A 264 20.01 44.63 -8.17
N ARG A 265 19.28 45.45 -8.94
CA ARG A 265 18.21 44.95 -9.84
C ARG A 265 18.72 44.09 -11.01
N ASN A 266 19.93 44.35 -11.50
CA ASN A 266 20.43 43.68 -12.72
C ASN A 266 20.84 42.19 -12.51
N ARG A 267 20.87 41.67 -11.27
CA ARG A 267 21.25 40.28 -10.96
C ARG A 267 20.06 39.34 -10.74
N GLU A 268 18.93 39.86 -10.27
CA GLU A 268 17.67 39.11 -10.10
C GLU A 268 17.01 38.89 -11.47
N GLU A 269 16.98 39.91 -12.32
CA GLU A 269 16.30 39.86 -13.63
C GLU A 269 16.95 38.89 -14.64
N THR A 270 18.20 38.47 -14.44
CA THR A 270 18.89 37.55 -15.36
C THR A 270 18.69 36.06 -15.03
N LYS A 271 18.22 35.70 -13.82
CA LYS A 271 17.87 34.31 -13.45
C LYS A 271 16.38 34.02 -13.72
N ASP A 272 15.51 35.01 -13.53
CA ASP A 272 14.08 34.93 -13.90
C ASP A 272 13.85 34.83 -15.41
N LEU A 273 14.73 35.42 -16.23
CA LEU A 273 14.64 35.29 -17.68
C LEU A 273 14.94 33.86 -18.15
N ALA A 274 15.81 33.11 -17.44
CA ALA A 274 16.08 31.70 -17.76
C ALA A 274 14.90 30.79 -17.39
N ALA A 275 14.20 31.07 -16.29
CA ALA A 275 12.97 30.38 -15.91
C ALA A 275 11.80 30.72 -16.85
N THR A 276 11.71 31.97 -17.31
CA THR A 276 10.67 32.40 -18.27
C THR A 276 10.93 31.84 -19.68
N VAL A 277 12.19 31.67 -20.09
CA VAL A 277 12.56 31.11 -21.41
C VAL A 277 12.52 29.58 -21.43
N SER A 278 12.71 28.89 -20.30
CA SER A 278 12.59 27.42 -20.21
C SER A 278 11.17 26.90 -20.46
N ASN A 279 10.14 27.72 -20.25
CA ASN A 279 8.73 27.36 -20.47
C ASN A 279 8.22 27.77 -21.86
N VAL A 280 9.07 28.41 -22.67
CA VAL A 280 8.74 28.69 -24.06
C VAL A 280 8.87 27.38 -24.82
N ASN A 281 7.75 26.87 -25.29
CA ASN A 281 7.71 25.72 -26.19
C ASN A 281 8.20 26.12 -27.59
N VAL A 282 9.47 26.52 -27.71
CA VAL A 282 10.04 27.06 -28.96
C VAL A 282 9.91 26.04 -30.10
N ASN A 283 9.97 24.76 -29.76
CA ASN A 283 9.86 23.64 -30.70
C ASN A 283 8.41 23.21 -30.97
N GLN A 284 7.42 23.82 -30.31
CA GLN A 284 6.00 23.49 -30.42
C GLN A 284 5.73 21.99 -30.17
N GLU A 285 6.42 21.39 -29.19
CA GLU A 285 6.23 20.01 -28.78
C GLU A 285 4.81 19.80 -28.22
N ALA A 286 4.25 18.61 -28.40
CA ALA A 286 2.87 18.33 -27.97
C ALA A 286 2.75 18.28 -26.44
N LYS A 287 3.81 17.81 -25.76
CA LYS A 287 3.90 17.79 -24.31
C LYS A 287 5.01 18.71 -23.82
N GLN A 288 4.87 19.21 -22.60
CA GLN A 288 5.89 19.94 -21.86
C GLN A 288 6.22 19.21 -20.56
N THR A 289 7.47 19.38 -20.09
CA THR A 289 7.92 18.84 -18.80
C THR A 289 8.16 19.96 -17.81
N LEU A 290 7.45 19.93 -16.67
CA LEU A 290 7.74 20.74 -15.49
C LEU A 290 8.61 19.94 -14.53
N LYS A 291 9.79 20.45 -14.17
CA LYS A 291 10.67 19.86 -13.16
C LYS A 291 10.54 20.60 -11.84
N THR A 292 10.49 19.88 -10.73
CA THR A 292 10.36 20.44 -9.39
C THR A 292 10.90 19.48 -8.36
N ASP A 293 11.54 20.03 -7.32
CA ASP A 293 11.95 19.25 -6.15
C ASP A 293 10.99 19.50 -4.96
N ALA A 294 10.04 20.42 -5.11
CA ALA A 294 9.02 20.70 -4.11
C ALA A 294 7.95 19.59 -4.04
N ASN A 295 7.23 19.53 -2.92
CA ASN A 295 6.09 18.62 -2.74
C ASN A 295 4.77 19.18 -3.28
N ILE A 296 4.78 20.43 -3.75
CA ILE A 296 3.67 21.04 -4.47
C ILE A 296 4.21 21.65 -5.75
N ALA A 297 3.49 21.44 -6.85
CA ALA A 297 3.81 21.99 -8.15
C ALA A 297 2.56 22.51 -8.85
N SER A 298 2.63 23.76 -9.30
CA SER A 298 1.50 24.45 -9.94
C SER A 298 1.64 24.31 -11.45
N LEU A 299 0.60 23.76 -12.10
CA LEU A 299 0.57 23.61 -13.55
C LEU A 299 0.33 24.96 -14.22
N PRO A 300 0.96 25.25 -15.37
CA PRO A 300 0.73 26.50 -16.08
C PRO A 300 -0.69 26.58 -16.65
N VAL A 301 -1.12 27.80 -17.01
CA VAL A 301 -2.38 28.01 -17.74
C VAL A 301 -2.40 27.30 -19.11
N THR A 302 -1.21 26.99 -19.65
CA THR A 302 -1.04 26.27 -20.91
C THR A 302 -1.09 24.75 -20.74
N ALA A 303 -1.26 24.22 -19.52
CA ALA A 303 -1.49 22.80 -19.34
C ALA A 303 -2.84 22.42 -19.95
N GLY A 304 -2.84 21.49 -20.90
CA GLY A 304 -4.02 20.93 -21.51
C GLY A 304 -4.75 19.98 -20.56
N ASN A 305 -6.07 19.94 -20.68
CA ASN A 305 -6.87 18.90 -20.01
C ASN A 305 -6.53 17.55 -20.63
N GLY A 306 -5.93 16.65 -19.86
CA GLY A 306 -5.51 15.35 -20.38
C GLY A 306 -4.60 14.58 -19.44
N ALA A 307 -4.01 13.50 -19.94
CA ALA A 307 -3.07 12.69 -19.16
C ALA A 307 -1.94 13.53 -18.57
N LEU A 308 -1.61 13.25 -17.31
CA LEU A 308 -0.47 13.81 -16.60
C LEU A 308 0.45 12.67 -16.19
N ASP A 309 1.68 12.70 -16.67
CA ASP A 309 2.65 11.66 -16.34
C ASP A 309 3.60 12.19 -15.26
N ALA A 310 3.61 11.54 -14.09
CA ALA A 310 4.50 11.88 -13.00
C ALA A 310 5.70 10.94 -12.98
N GLN A 311 6.90 11.50 -13.09
CA GLN A 311 8.16 10.79 -12.90
C GLN A 311 8.78 11.20 -11.58
N LEU A 312 9.23 10.22 -10.81
CA LEU A 312 9.85 10.42 -9.50
C LEU A 312 11.25 9.83 -9.51
N LYS A 313 12.26 10.63 -9.18
CA LYS A 313 13.65 10.18 -9.12
C LYS A 313 14.15 10.20 -7.69
N GLY A 314 14.98 9.20 -7.41
CA GLY A 314 15.62 9.05 -6.12
C GLY A 314 16.48 10.25 -5.77
N GLN A 315 16.49 10.53 -4.48
CA GLN A 315 17.38 11.47 -3.85
C GLN A 315 17.83 10.80 -2.56
N THR A 316 19.12 10.61 -2.39
CA THR A 316 19.69 10.11 -1.14
C THR A 316 20.52 11.23 -0.56
N LEU A 317 20.18 11.66 0.65
CA LEU A 317 20.73 12.93 1.13
C LEU A 317 22.21 12.82 1.48
N VAL A 318 22.75 11.64 1.77
CA VAL A 318 24.22 11.45 1.86
C VAL A 318 24.94 11.77 0.53
N ASN A 319 24.25 11.94 -0.60
CA ASN A 319 24.82 12.52 -1.84
C ASN A 319 24.74 14.05 -1.93
N LEU A 320 23.75 14.65 -1.26
CA LEU A 320 23.69 16.11 -1.07
C LEU A 320 24.51 16.56 0.13
N LEU A 321 24.97 15.62 0.96
CA LEU A 321 25.65 15.85 2.22
C LEU A 321 26.96 15.06 2.41
N PRO A 322 27.64 14.51 1.38
CA PRO A 322 28.90 13.82 1.58
C PRO A 322 29.97 14.77 2.15
N VAL A 323 29.72 16.09 2.10
CA VAL A 323 30.54 17.10 2.77
C VAL A 323 29.68 17.97 3.69
N THR A 324 28.86 17.32 4.49
CA THR A 324 28.38 17.95 5.71
C THR A 324 29.58 18.11 6.61
N ILE A 325 29.81 19.33 7.06
CA ILE A 325 30.88 19.55 8.01
C ILE A 325 30.42 19.11 9.40
N MET A 326 29.14 19.34 9.72
CA MET A 326 28.47 18.92 10.96
C MET A 326 26.94 18.85 10.76
N ASN A 327 26.34 17.69 11.07
CA ASN A 327 24.88 17.43 11.15
C ASN A 327 24.55 16.64 12.43
N SER A 328 25.10 17.07 13.55
CA SER A 328 24.96 16.38 14.83
C SER A 328 24.76 17.41 15.94
N VAL A 329 24.03 17.06 17.00
CA VAL A 329 23.99 17.87 18.23
C VAL A 329 25.33 17.86 18.99
N TYR A 330 26.23 16.94 18.64
CA TYR A 330 27.59 16.85 19.15
C TYR A 330 28.57 17.67 18.29
N GLY A 331 29.74 18.02 18.85
CA GLY A 331 30.82 18.67 18.08
C GLY A 331 30.79 20.20 17.99
N TRP A 332 29.85 20.87 18.69
CA TRP A 332 29.72 22.34 18.69
C TRP A 332 30.42 23.01 19.90
N PRO A 333 31.69 23.46 19.80
CA PRO A 333 32.33 24.28 20.82
C PRO A 333 31.56 25.57 21.13
N LEU A 334 31.63 26.02 22.39
CA LEU A 334 31.00 27.25 22.88
C LEU A 334 31.74 28.51 22.36
N SER A 335 31.05 29.63 22.14
CA SER A 335 31.73 30.93 21.92
C SER A 335 32.37 31.40 23.21
N SER A 336 33.38 32.26 23.04
CA SER A 336 33.69 33.30 24.02
C SER A 336 32.40 34.05 24.43
N GLY A 337 31.96 33.87 25.68
CA GLY A 337 30.75 34.50 26.24
C GLY A 337 29.56 33.57 26.49
N THR A 338 29.72 32.24 26.33
CA THR A 338 28.71 31.23 26.71
C THR A 338 29.01 30.68 28.10
N ASP A 339 28.00 30.55 28.97
CA ASP A 339 28.19 30.00 30.33
C ASP A 339 28.33 28.48 30.31
N SER A 340 27.40 27.80 29.64
CA SER A 340 27.37 26.34 29.54
C SER A 340 26.49 25.88 28.37
N ARG A 341 26.61 24.59 28.05
CA ARG A 341 25.67 23.87 27.18
C ARG A 341 25.29 22.55 27.83
N GLU A 342 24.11 22.07 27.52
CA GLU A 342 23.64 20.74 27.89
C GLU A 342 23.05 20.08 26.64
N ILE A 343 23.34 18.79 26.45
CA ILE A 343 22.65 17.98 25.44
C ILE A 343 21.52 17.28 26.18
N ILE A 344 20.29 17.51 25.74
CA ILE A 344 19.08 16.93 26.31
C ILE A 344 18.43 16.12 25.19
N ASP A 345 18.46 14.79 25.33
CA ASP A 345 17.97 13.83 24.33
C ASP A 345 18.50 14.12 22.92
N ASP A 346 17.69 14.79 22.09
CA ASP A 346 17.92 15.06 20.66
C ASP A 346 18.19 16.56 20.35
N TYR A 347 18.39 17.41 21.37
CA TYR A 347 18.66 18.83 21.18
C TYR A 347 19.77 19.38 22.10
N LEU A 348 20.37 20.48 21.65
CA LEU A 348 21.41 21.22 22.34
C LEU A 348 20.81 22.46 23.03
N ARG A 349 20.83 22.50 24.36
CA ARG A 349 20.49 23.69 25.15
C ARG A 349 21.72 24.56 25.37
N VAL A 350 21.61 25.85 25.05
CA VAL A 350 22.72 26.82 25.17
C VAL A 350 22.35 27.90 26.18
N TYR A 351 23.17 28.07 27.23
CA TYR A 351 22.95 29.05 28.31
C TYR A 351 23.77 30.33 28.12
N LYS A 352 23.15 31.49 28.34
CA LYS A 352 23.70 32.84 28.18
C LYS A 352 24.22 33.42 29.50
N THR A 353 25.37 34.10 29.49
CA THR A 353 25.76 35.10 30.52
C THR A 353 25.13 36.47 30.19
N GLN A 354 25.14 37.45 31.11
CA GLN A 354 24.52 38.80 31.02
C GLN A 354 24.98 39.72 29.83
N SER A 355 25.52 39.18 28.74
CA SER A 355 25.77 39.88 27.48
C SER A 355 24.82 39.37 26.39
N THR A 356 24.40 40.27 25.51
CA THR A 356 23.26 40.14 24.59
C THR A 356 23.42 39.12 23.46
N SER A 357 24.48 38.30 23.41
CA SER A 357 24.66 37.33 22.31
C SER A 357 25.54 36.09 22.58
N VAL A 358 25.00 34.86 22.46
CA VAL A 358 25.69 33.59 22.77
C VAL A 358 25.35 32.50 21.74
N GLY A 359 26.29 31.61 21.38
CA GLY A 359 26.12 30.62 20.33
C GLY A 359 26.93 29.32 20.48
N ALA A 360 26.77 28.41 19.53
CA ALA A 360 27.65 27.26 19.35
C ALA A 360 28.32 27.38 17.97
N PHE A 361 29.60 27.00 17.85
CA PHE A 361 30.42 27.32 16.68
C PHE A 361 31.14 26.13 16.12
N THR A 362 31.49 26.20 14.84
CA THR A 362 32.53 25.38 14.26
C THR A 362 33.44 26.21 13.35
N ASN A 363 34.72 25.83 13.27
CA ASN A 363 35.65 26.44 12.33
C ASN A 363 35.61 25.66 11.03
N LEU A 364 35.38 26.38 9.94
CA LEU A 364 35.53 25.80 8.61
C LEU A 364 36.56 26.50 7.79
N THR A 365 37.47 25.70 7.26
CA THR A 365 38.60 26.14 6.44
C THR A 365 38.34 25.96 4.93
N SER A 366 37.11 25.60 4.53
CA SER A 366 36.74 25.46 3.12
C SER A 366 36.08 26.73 2.57
N ASP A 367 36.55 27.17 1.41
CA ASP A 367 35.93 28.24 0.62
C ASP A 367 34.63 27.74 -0.02
N GLY A 368 33.71 28.67 -0.31
CA GLY A 368 32.48 28.40 -1.05
C GLY A 368 31.20 28.86 -0.35
N VAL A 369 30.10 28.63 -1.05
CA VAL A 369 28.72 28.88 -0.63
C VAL A 369 28.24 27.72 0.24
N LYS A 370 27.68 28.05 1.40
CA LYS A 370 27.20 27.09 2.39
C LYS A 370 25.73 27.30 2.71
N TYR A 371 25.02 26.20 2.90
CA TYR A 371 23.70 26.20 3.52
C TYR A 371 23.86 25.88 5.01
N ILE A 372 23.21 26.67 5.86
CA ILE A 372 23.26 26.53 7.31
C ILE A 372 21.83 26.56 7.83
N SER A 373 21.43 25.57 8.62
CA SER A 373 20.08 25.52 9.20
C SER A 373 20.06 24.92 10.59
N ALA A 374 19.09 25.30 11.41
CA ALA A 374 18.77 24.62 12.66
C ALA A 374 17.32 24.93 13.09
N LEU A 375 16.73 24.04 13.88
CA LEU A 375 15.50 24.29 14.63
C LEU A 375 15.86 25.05 15.92
N PHE A 376 15.13 26.12 16.22
CA PHE A 376 15.31 26.91 17.43
C PHE A 376 14.03 26.92 18.26
N ARG A 377 14.18 26.93 19.59
CA ARG A 377 13.07 27.07 20.56
C ARG A 377 13.54 27.80 21.82
N SER A 378 12.67 28.61 22.43
CA SER A 378 12.86 29.17 23.77
C SER A 378 11.50 29.28 24.48
N PRO A 379 11.42 29.16 25.82
CA PRO A 379 10.15 29.31 26.54
C PRO A 379 9.43 30.65 26.34
N ASP A 380 10.16 31.72 26.03
CA ASP A 380 9.64 33.06 25.75
C ASP A 380 9.68 33.44 24.25
N GLY A 381 10.13 32.51 23.41
CA GLY A 381 10.30 32.72 21.97
C GLY A 381 11.70 33.18 21.59
N VAL A 382 12.07 32.98 20.33
CA VAL A 382 13.41 33.28 19.80
C VAL A 382 13.36 34.49 18.88
N SER A 383 14.34 35.38 18.99
CA SER A 383 14.53 36.56 18.14
C SER A 383 15.98 36.66 17.68
N ASN A 384 16.27 37.45 16.64
CA ASN A 384 17.64 37.76 16.20
C ASN A 384 18.51 36.51 15.92
N VAL A 385 17.97 35.53 15.19
CA VAL A 385 18.75 34.36 14.78
C VAL A 385 19.85 34.79 13.83
N VAL A 386 21.09 34.36 14.07
CA VAL A 386 22.22 34.53 13.15
C VAL A 386 22.79 33.18 12.79
N LEU A 387 22.85 32.92 11.49
CA LEU A 387 23.42 31.70 10.91
C LEU A 387 24.62 32.07 10.04
N GLY A 388 25.81 31.60 10.43
CA GLY A 388 27.03 31.84 9.64
C GLY A 388 27.45 33.31 9.48
N GLY A 389 26.82 34.25 10.19
CA GLY A 389 27.04 35.70 10.03
C GLY A 389 25.89 36.45 9.35
N THR A 390 24.88 35.72 8.85
CA THR A 390 23.64 36.29 8.30
C THR A 390 22.62 36.50 9.41
N ASN A 391 22.18 37.75 9.65
CA ASN A 391 21.06 38.05 10.54
C ASN A 391 19.75 37.70 9.84
N LEU A 392 18.95 36.82 10.44
CA LEU A 392 17.65 36.42 9.94
C LEU A 392 16.54 37.18 10.70
N PRO A 393 15.61 37.85 10.00
CA PRO A 393 14.43 38.44 10.61
C PRO A 393 13.47 37.31 11.00
N THR A 394 13.76 36.65 12.12
CA THR A 394 13.03 35.47 12.61
C THR A 394 12.40 35.80 13.95
N ASP A 395 11.10 35.55 14.09
CA ASP A 395 10.31 35.86 15.28
C ASP A 395 9.58 34.60 15.80
N ILE A 396 10.34 33.63 16.27
CA ILE A 396 9.84 32.29 16.63
C ILE A 396 9.02 32.36 17.93
N PRO A 397 7.75 31.91 17.95
CA PRO A 397 6.88 31.99 19.13
C PRO A 397 7.41 31.23 20.37
N PRO A 398 6.96 31.59 21.58
CA PRO A 398 7.20 30.84 22.81
C PRO A 398 6.95 29.33 22.66
N ASN A 399 7.91 28.51 23.09
CA ASN A 399 7.86 27.04 23.09
C ASN A 399 7.66 26.36 21.73
N ALA A 400 7.72 27.09 20.61
CA ALA A 400 7.65 26.51 19.27
C ALA A 400 9.04 26.16 18.75
N TRP A 401 9.16 25.00 18.10
CA TRP A 401 10.32 24.68 17.27
C TRP A 401 10.09 25.25 15.88
N GLU A 402 10.97 26.15 15.44
CA GLU A 402 10.93 26.65 14.06
C GLU A 402 12.33 26.59 13.43
N ARG A 403 12.37 26.20 12.16
CA ARG A 403 13.62 26.08 11.41
C ARG A 403 14.01 27.46 10.90
N ALA A 404 15.22 27.87 11.22
CA ALA A 404 15.87 28.99 10.56
C ALA A 404 16.98 28.45 9.65
N SER A 405 17.10 29.03 8.46
CA SER A 405 18.11 28.64 7.47
C SER A 405 18.66 29.86 6.73
N ALA A 406 19.90 29.75 6.26
CA ALA A 406 20.58 30.79 5.51
C ALA A 406 21.57 30.19 4.51
N ILE A 407 21.78 30.92 3.41
CA ILE A 407 22.96 30.75 2.57
C ILE A 407 24.02 31.76 3.01
N TYR A 408 25.26 31.29 3.10
CA TYR A 408 26.41 32.10 3.46
C TYR A 408 27.62 31.76 2.60
N GLU A 409 28.21 32.78 1.97
CA GLU A 409 29.45 32.64 1.21
C GLU A 409 30.65 32.92 2.12
N SER A 410 31.59 31.99 2.15
CA SER A 410 32.78 32.06 3.01
C SER A 410 34.06 32.11 2.19
N SER A 411 35.05 32.86 2.68
CA SER A 411 36.41 32.89 2.14
C SER A 411 37.41 32.63 3.28
N GLY A 412 38.26 31.62 3.10
CA GLY A 412 39.21 31.13 4.08
C GLY A 412 38.57 30.49 5.32
N SER A 413 39.35 30.47 6.41
CA SER A 413 38.89 29.97 7.71
C SER A 413 37.85 30.91 8.32
N THR A 414 36.57 30.55 8.24
CA THR A 414 35.46 31.33 8.81
C THR A 414 34.81 30.58 9.98
N ILE A 415 34.38 31.32 11.00
CA ILE A 415 33.66 30.77 12.15
C ILE A 415 32.17 30.69 11.77
N HIS A 416 31.62 29.49 11.69
CA HIS A 416 30.18 29.29 11.49
C HIS A 416 29.49 29.21 12.84
N ARG A 417 28.36 29.92 12.95
CA ARG A 417 27.73 30.31 14.20
C ARG A 417 26.26 29.92 14.15
N PHE A 418 25.77 29.24 15.19
CA PHE A 418 24.35 29.23 15.54
C PHE A 418 24.14 30.19 16.70
N TYR A 419 23.42 31.27 16.43
CA TYR A 419 23.22 32.37 17.36
C TYR A 419 21.75 32.73 17.43
N ALA A 420 21.23 32.98 18.64
CA ALA A 420 19.83 33.34 18.84
C ALA A 420 19.63 34.18 20.12
N GLY A 421 18.79 35.21 20.02
CA GLY A 421 18.24 36.00 21.13
C GLY A 421 16.94 35.41 21.68
N ASN A 422 16.60 35.73 22.93
CA ASN A 422 15.28 35.41 23.50
C ASN A 422 14.40 36.67 23.39
N LYS A 423 13.08 36.52 23.29
CA LYS A 423 12.22 37.70 23.10
C LYS A 423 12.08 38.58 24.35
N THR A 424 12.05 38.01 25.56
CA THR A 424 11.71 38.79 26.78
C THR A 424 12.81 38.79 27.84
N GLU A 425 13.97 38.18 27.57
CA GLU A 425 15.11 38.03 28.50
C GLU A 425 14.78 37.32 29.84
N GLU A 426 13.55 36.80 29.99
CA GLU A 426 13.09 36.10 31.20
C GLU A 426 13.85 34.78 31.41
N TYR A 427 14.21 34.14 30.31
CA TYR A 427 15.04 32.93 30.28
C TYR A 427 16.41 33.26 29.72
N ASN A 428 17.44 32.64 30.30
CA ASN A 428 18.82 32.81 29.85
C ASN A 428 19.29 31.65 28.94
N TYR A 429 18.38 30.91 28.31
CA TYR A 429 18.76 29.82 27.40
C TYR A 429 17.86 29.77 26.18
N TYR A 430 18.35 29.12 25.13
CA TYR A 430 17.54 28.65 24.02
C TYR A 430 18.01 27.24 23.63
N ASP A 431 17.14 26.53 22.94
CA ASP A 431 17.37 25.18 22.47
C ASP A 431 17.60 25.19 20.96
N VAL A 432 18.57 24.40 20.52
CA VAL A 432 18.94 24.17 19.11
C VAL A 432 18.77 22.70 18.82
N LYS A 433 17.92 22.37 17.86
CA LYS A 433 17.71 21.01 17.38
C LYS A 433 18.08 20.95 15.90
N GLU A 434 18.52 19.78 15.47
CA GLU A 434 18.86 19.50 14.08
C GLU A 434 19.86 20.48 13.39
N PRO A 435 20.99 20.87 14.03
CA PRO A 435 21.94 21.81 13.44
C PRO A 435 22.70 21.22 12.25
N MET A 436 22.69 21.91 11.10
CA MET A 436 23.29 21.44 9.85
C MET A 436 24.10 22.53 9.14
N ILE A 437 25.26 22.14 8.61
CA ILE A 437 26.09 22.96 7.69
C ILE A 437 26.52 22.13 6.49
N ILE A 438 26.17 22.62 5.30
CA ILE A 438 26.40 21.96 4.00
C ILE A 438 27.25 22.86 3.11
N ASN A 439 28.31 22.35 2.49
CA ASN A 439 29.09 23.09 1.49
C ASN A 439 28.51 22.92 0.07
N LEU A 440 27.63 23.82 -0.35
CA LEU A 440 26.93 23.74 -1.65
C LEU A 440 27.89 23.81 -2.84
N THR A 441 28.90 24.68 -2.78
CA THR A 441 29.88 24.81 -3.89
C THR A 441 30.63 23.51 -4.15
N GLN A 442 30.92 22.74 -3.10
CA GLN A 442 31.59 21.46 -3.22
C GLN A 442 30.68 20.36 -3.80
N LEU A 443 29.37 20.47 -3.56
CA LEU A 443 28.38 19.46 -3.95
C LEU A 443 27.87 19.67 -5.36
N PHE A 444 27.53 20.90 -5.70
CA PHE A 444 26.89 21.25 -6.97
C PHE A 444 27.88 21.84 -7.98
N GLY A 445 29.08 22.23 -7.51
CA GLY A 445 30.05 22.98 -8.28
C GLY A 445 29.77 24.48 -8.27
N ALA A 446 30.83 25.27 -8.40
CA ALA A 446 30.76 26.72 -8.38
C ALA A 446 29.84 27.27 -9.49
N GLY A 447 28.84 28.05 -9.11
CA GLY A 447 27.84 28.66 -10.00
C GLY A 447 26.57 27.83 -10.21
N ASN A 448 26.50 26.61 -9.68
CA ASN A 448 25.33 25.73 -9.75
C ASN A 448 24.67 25.51 -8.38
N GLU A 449 25.06 26.27 -7.35
CA GLU A 449 24.54 26.09 -6.01
C GLU A 449 23.04 26.43 -5.93
N PRO A 450 22.22 25.58 -5.28
CA PRO A 450 20.81 25.87 -5.05
C PRO A 450 20.61 27.12 -4.19
N THR A 451 19.47 27.76 -4.36
CA THR A 451 18.96 28.84 -3.51
C THR A 451 18.58 28.32 -2.13
N LYS A 452 18.34 29.24 -1.18
CA LYS A 452 18.00 28.88 0.19
C LYS A 452 16.67 28.12 0.21
N GLU A 453 15.70 28.60 -0.56
CA GLU A 453 14.36 28.05 -0.68
C GLU A 453 14.38 26.65 -1.31
N GLU A 454 15.20 26.45 -2.35
CA GLU A 454 15.42 25.12 -2.95
C GLU A 454 16.05 24.16 -1.94
N MET A 455 17.06 24.61 -1.17
CA MET A 455 17.66 23.78 -0.13
C MET A 455 16.68 23.44 0.99
N ASP A 456 15.92 24.42 1.48
CA ASP A 456 14.89 24.22 2.51
C ASP A 456 13.88 23.16 2.06
N ALA A 457 13.46 23.22 0.79
CA ALA A 457 12.55 22.23 0.21
C ALA A 457 13.22 20.85 0.06
N MET A 458 14.50 20.77 -0.31
CA MET A 458 15.19 19.49 -0.51
C MET A 458 15.43 18.71 0.79
N ILE A 459 15.69 19.41 1.89
CA ILE A 459 16.12 18.83 3.18
C ILE A 459 15.01 18.82 4.24
N ASP A 460 13.78 19.17 3.87
CA ASP A 460 12.64 19.16 4.78
C ASP A 460 12.45 17.76 5.41
N GLY A 461 12.29 17.70 6.73
CA GLY A 461 12.20 16.44 7.49
C GLY A 461 13.49 15.61 7.63
N TYR A 462 14.64 16.09 7.11
CA TYR A 462 15.93 15.43 7.29
C TYR A 462 16.82 16.11 8.36
N PHE A 463 17.57 15.28 9.11
CA PHE A 463 18.66 15.77 9.95
C PHE A 463 19.94 14.93 9.86
N ASP A 464 19.83 13.61 10.01
CA ASP A 464 20.98 12.70 10.08
C ASP A 464 20.71 11.33 9.42
N GLY A 465 21.79 10.56 9.28
CA GLY A 465 21.79 9.21 8.69
C GLY A 465 21.64 9.19 7.16
N THR A 466 21.87 8.02 6.55
CA THR A 466 21.53 7.85 5.14
C THR A 466 20.02 7.70 5.00
N LYS A 467 19.38 8.69 4.37
CA LYS A 467 17.94 8.68 4.09
C LYS A 467 17.70 8.92 2.61
N SER A 468 16.77 8.17 2.06
CA SER A 468 16.38 8.21 0.65
C SER A 468 14.93 8.62 0.50
N PHE A 469 14.62 9.25 -0.62
CA PHE A 469 13.25 9.61 -0.96
C PHE A 469 12.39 8.35 -1.05
N THR A 470 11.25 8.37 -0.36
CA THR A 470 10.23 7.30 -0.44
C THR A 470 8.92 7.94 -0.88
N PRO A 471 8.42 7.63 -2.09
CA PRO A 471 7.17 8.17 -2.60
C PRO A 471 5.97 7.51 -1.89
N GLY A 472 4.82 8.19 -1.93
CA GLY A 472 3.55 7.66 -1.44
C GLY A 472 2.42 7.89 -2.44
N ARG A 473 1.83 9.08 -2.42
CA ARG A 473 0.73 9.46 -3.31
C ARG A 473 1.10 10.69 -4.12
N VAL A 474 0.77 10.67 -5.41
CA VAL A 474 0.66 11.87 -6.25
C VAL A 474 -0.81 12.21 -6.41
N ARG A 475 -1.18 13.45 -6.12
CA ARG A 475 -2.56 13.94 -6.23
C ARG A 475 -2.59 15.18 -7.11
N ALA A 476 -3.34 15.14 -8.20
CA ALA A 476 -3.50 16.25 -9.13
C ALA A 476 -4.92 16.80 -9.04
N THR A 477 -5.06 18.09 -8.77
CA THR A 477 -6.34 18.79 -8.64
C THR A 477 -6.58 19.77 -9.78
N GLY A 478 -7.83 20.19 -9.96
CA GLY A 478 -8.15 21.43 -10.68
C GLY A 478 -7.63 22.67 -9.95
N LYS A 479 -8.03 23.86 -10.42
CA LYS A 479 -7.61 25.13 -9.78
C LYS A 479 -8.32 25.35 -8.45
N ASN A 480 -9.51 24.76 -8.28
CA ASN A 480 -10.24 24.77 -7.02
C ASN A 480 -9.71 23.66 -6.10
N LEU A 481 -9.28 24.03 -4.89
CA LEU A 481 -8.72 23.18 -3.85
C LEU A 481 -9.73 22.81 -2.76
N TYR A 482 -10.97 23.30 -2.83
CA TYR A 482 -12.01 23.04 -1.85
C TYR A 482 -13.06 22.05 -2.38
N PRO A 483 -13.18 20.83 -1.82
CA PRO A 483 -13.96 19.73 -2.42
C PRO A 483 -15.48 19.81 -2.30
N PHE A 484 -16.02 20.79 -1.57
CA PHE A 484 -17.46 20.93 -1.40
C PHE A 484 -17.99 22.13 -2.20
N ASP A 485 -18.85 21.85 -3.18
CA ASP A 485 -19.48 22.88 -4.01
C ASP A 485 -20.50 23.73 -3.24
N GLU A 486 -21.11 23.13 -2.21
CA GLU A 486 -22.12 23.77 -1.37
C GLU A 486 -21.98 23.34 0.11
N ILE A 487 -22.26 24.27 1.01
CA ILE A 487 -22.45 23.98 2.43
C ILE A 487 -23.83 24.48 2.86
N ILE A 488 -24.67 23.56 3.35
CA ILE A 488 -26.04 23.82 3.80
C ILE A 488 -26.12 23.70 5.32
N ARG A 489 -26.74 24.69 5.99
CA ARG A 489 -27.08 24.59 7.41
C ARG A 489 -28.59 24.61 7.62
N SER A 490 -29.11 23.60 8.30
CA SER A 490 -30.48 23.59 8.82
C SER A 490 -30.49 23.82 10.34
N SER A 491 -31.49 24.55 10.84
CA SER A 491 -31.62 24.87 12.25
C SER A 491 -31.97 23.63 13.09
N HIS A 492 -31.34 23.45 14.26
CA HIS A 492 -31.71 22.60 15.41
C HIS A 492 -30.95 21.31 15.72
N THR A 493 -29.81 21.03 15.10
CA THR A 493 -28.92 19.96 15.58
C THR A 493 -27.49 20.48 15.73
N ASN A 494 -26.85 20.12 16.83
CA ASN A 494 -25.39 20.15 16.99
C ASN A 494 -24.77 19.06 16.09
N ASP A 495 -25.20 18.96 14.84
CA ASP A 495 -24.59 18.04 13.89
C ASP A 495 -23.18 18.57 13.65
N LYS A 496 -22.21 17.78 14.10
CA LYS A 496 -20.80 17.98 13.83
C LYS A 496 -20.66 18.01 12.31
N PHE A 497 -20.54 19.20 11.75
CA PHE A 497 -20.35 19.39 10.31
C PHE A 497 -19.21 18.48 9.82
N LYS A 498 -19.37 17.88 8.63
CA LYS A 498 -18.25 17.30 7.89
C LYS A 498 -17.25 18.43 7.65
N GLN A 499 -16.21 18.41 8.46
CA GLN A 499 -15.16 19.41 8.51
C GLN A 499 -14.10 18.98 7.52
N TYR A 500 -13.93 19.75 6.45
CA TYR A 500 -12.84 19.52 5.52
C TYR A 500 -11.77 20.56 5.73
N ALA A 501 -10.57 20.07 6.05
CA ALA A 501 -9.37 20.86 6.14
C ALA A 501 -8.74 20.94 4.75
N VAL A 502 -8.56 22.16 4.23
CA VAL A 502 -7.68 22.37 3.07
C VAL A 502 -6.29 22.68 3.59
N LYS A 503 -5.32 21.81 3.27
CA LYS A 503 -3.90 22.05 3.52
C LYS A 503 -3.39 23.16 2.60
N LEU A 504 -2.96 24.27 3.19
CA LEU A 504 -2.35 25.39 2.48
C LEU A 504 -0.90 25.59 2.95
N LYS A 505 0.00 25.93 2.03
CA LYS A 505 1.44 25.99 2.29
C LYS A 505 2.01 27.40 2.45
N LYS A 506 3.00 27.54 3.32
CA LYS A 506 3.79 28.76 3.49
C LYS A 506 4.33 29.28 2.16
N GLY A 507 4.32 30.61 1.99
CA GLY A 507 4.91 31.27 0.82
C GLY A 507 4.08 31.19 -0.46
N VAL A 508 2.95 30.46 -0.43
CA VAL A 508 1.97 30.41 -1.52
C VAL A 508 0.84 31.41 -1.23
N VAL A 509 0.40 32.14 -2.26
CA VAL A 509 -0.72 33.08 -2.16
C VAL A 509 -1.98 32.38 -2.64
N TYR A 510 -2.99 32.33 -1.76
CA TYR A 510 -4.27 31.71 -2.10
C TYR A 510 -5.39 32.76 -2.21
N ARG A 511 -6.30 32.53 -3.15
CA ARG A 511 -7.53 33.29 -3.30
C ARG A 511 -8.71 32.45 -2.82
N PHE A 512 -9.47 33.01 -1.89
CA PHE A 512 -10.78 32.47 -1.51
C PHE A 512 -11.89 33.24 -2.24
N THR A 513 -12.87 32.51 -2.75
CA THR A 513 -14.04 33.02 -3.46
C THR A 513 -15.26 32.19 -3.03
N ALA A 514 -16.39 32.82 -2.71
CA ALA A 514 -17.64 32.11 -2.45
C ALA A 514 -18.86 32.99 -2.79
N LYS A 515 -19.99 32.36 -3.11
CA LYS A 515 -21.28 33.03 -3.35
C LYS A 515 -22.26 32.72 -2.23
N ASP A 516 -22.76 33.79 -1.62
CA ASP A 516 -23.79 33.74 -0.58
C ASP A 516 -25.20 33.80 -1.22
N TYR A 517 -26.06 32.82 -0.89
CA TYR A 517 -27.44 32.76 -1.37
C TYR A 517 -28.42 32.92 -0.19
N THR A 518 -29.05 34.10 -0.11
CA THR A 518 -30.29 34.50 0.62
C THR A 518 -30.26 34.87 2.13
N ASN A 519 -30.99 35.98 2.44
CA ASN A 519 -31.56 36.44 3.74
C ASN A 519 -30.62 36.66 4.95
N MET A 520 -29.37 37.04 4.71
CA MET A 520 -28.30 37.10 5.70
C MET A 520 -28.29 38.21 6.76
N SER A 521 -29.42 38.84 7.09
CA SER A 521 -29.42 39.91 8.10
C SER A 521 -28.97 39.49 9.53
N LYS A 522 -28.67 38.20 9.81
CA LYS A 522 -28.41 37.68 11.18
C LYS A 522 -27.35 36.57 11.37
N TRP A 523 -26.63 36.09 10.34
CA TRP A 523 -25.65 34.99 10.48
C TRP A 523 -24.19 35.46 10.34
N ARG A 524 -23.23 34.76 10.98
CA ARG A 524 -21.79 35.09 10.97
C ARG A 524 -20.97 33.90 10.46
N TYR A 525 -20.25 34.11 9.37
CA TYR A 525 -19.26 33.15 8.88
C TYR A 525 -17.97 33.24 9.69
N TYR A 526 -17.25 32.13 9.81
CA TYR A 526 -15.92 32.13 10.38
C TYR A 526 -15.01 31.16 9.65
N PHE A 527 -13.73 31.52 9.59
CA PHE A 527 -12.67 30.63 9.17
C PHE A 527 -11.92 30.21 10.43
N ARG A 528 -11.71 28.90 10.61
CA ARG A 528 -10.78 28.39 11.62
C ARG A 528 -9.54 27.91 10.90
N LEU A 529 -8.41 28.36 11.40
CA LEU A 529 -7.10 27.92 10.95
C LEU A 529 -6.59 26.96 12.01
N TYR A 530 -6.03 25.85 11.56
CA TYR A 530 -5.36 24.89 12.42
C TYR A 530 -3.91 24.79 11.97
N LYS A 531 -3.00 24.77 12.94
CA LYS A 531 -1.58 24.52 12.76
C LYS A 531 -1.23 23.35 13.65
N ASN A 532 -0.74 22.25 13.07
CA ASN A 532 -0.44 21.01 13.81
C ASN A 532 -1.61 20.47 14.64
N GLY A 533 -2.84 20.58 14.11
CA GLY A 533 -4.06 20.15 14.82
C GLY A 533 -4.54 21.09 15.92
N GLU A 534 -3.81 22.17 16.23
CA GLU A 534 -4.24 23.21 17.17
C GLU A 534 -4.84 24.40 16.45
N GLN A 535 -5.96 24.92 16.96
CA GLN A 535 -6.62 26.10 16.38
C GLN A 535 -5.78 27.36 16.63
N VAL A 536 -5.47 28.11 15.57
CA VAL A 536 -4.74 29.39 15.63
C VAL A 536 -5.70 30.56 15.42
N GLU A 537 -5.55 31.62 16.21
CA GLU A 537 -6.32 32.86 16.06
C GLU A 537 -5.68 33.77 14.99
N GLY A 538 -6.44 34.14 13.95
CA GLY A 538 -5.98 35.04 12.89
C GLY A 538 -6.43 36.49 13.08
N VAL A 539 -5.65 37.47 12.61
CA VAL A 539 -5.97 38.90 12.67
C VAL A 539 -6.53 39.39 11.32
N PHE A 540 -7.75 39.94 11.33
CA PHE A 540 -8.35 40.60 10.16
C PHE A 540 -7.87 42.06 10.08
N THR A 541 -7.31 42.47 8.94
CA THR A 541 -7.06 43.90 8.66
C THR A 541 -8.16 44.45 7.74
N HIS A 542 -8.52 45.73 7.91
CA HIS A 542 -9.65 46.39 7.24
C HIS A 542 -9.54 46.52 5.70
N THR A 543 -8.53 45.90 5.08
CA THR A 543 -8.14 46.12 3.68
C THR A 543 -8.24 44.84 2.83
N ASN A 544 -9.28 44.01 3.02
CA ASN A 544 -9.52 42.77 2.24
C ASN A 544 -8.35 41.76 2.21
N HIS A 545 -7.40 41.89 3.14
CA HIS A 545 -6.23 41.04 3.28
C HIS A 545 -6.27 40.38 4.67
N ILE A 546 -6.08 39.06 4.74
CA ILE A 546 -5.81 38.35 5.99
C ILE A 546 -4.29 38.26 6.12
N LEU A 547 -3.71 38.99 7.07
CA LEU A 547 -2.30 38.89 7.46
C LEU A 547 -2.23 37.86 8.58
N LEU A 548 -1.65 36.70 8.30
CA LEU A 548 -1.37 35.69 9.30
C LEU A 548 -0.01 35.99 9.92
N GLY A 549 -0.03 36.31 11.21
CA GLY A 549 1.17 36.53 12.00
C GLY A 549 0.82 36.33 13.47
N ALA A 550 1.69 35.65 14.21
CA ALA A 550 1.57 35.45 15.65
C ALA A 550 1.35 36.81 16.35
N SER A 551 0.17 37.02 16.97
CA SER A 551 -0.06 38.28 17.68
C SER A 551 0.70 38.26 19.01
N THR A 552 1.83 38.95 19.06
CA THR A 552 2.48 39.38 20.31
C THR A 552 1.66 40.52 20.91
N ASN A 553 0.59 40.21 21.63
CA ASN A 553 0.12 40.92 22.82
C ASN A 553 -1.34 40.54 23.11
N GLY A 554 -1.54 40.00 24.31
CA GLY A 554 -2.86 39.69 24.84
C GLY A 554 -3.78 40.90 24.80
N LEU A 555 -4.70 40.88 23.84
CA LEU A 555 -5.99 41.53 23.91
C LEU A 555 -7.00 40.51 23.39
N TYR A 556 -7.68 39.85 24.33
CA TYR A 556 -8.87 39.05 24.06
C TYR A 556 -9.87 39.91 23.29
N ALA A 557 -9.92 39.73 21.99
CA ALA A 557 -10.97 40.26 21.15
C ALA A 557 -11.54 39.08 20.37
N ASN A 558 -12.85 38.89 20.48
CA ASN A 558 -13.66 37.91 19.76
C ASN A 558 -13.59 38.12 18.23
N ASN A 559 -12.41 37.95 17.64
CA ASN A 559 -12.09 38.34 16.28
C ASN A 559 -12.25 37.15 15.33
N TYR A 560 -13.49 36.72 15.24
CA TYR A 560 -14.02 36.08 14.05
C TYR A 560 -13.91 37.10 12.89
N GLY A 561 -13.55 36.62 11.70
CA GLY A 561 -13.75 37.38 10.47
C GLY A 561 -15.23 37.43 10.15
N VAL A 562 -15.97 38.26 10.87
CA VAL A 562 -17.40 38.41 10.64
C VAL A 562 -17.59 39.26 9.39
N TYR A 563 -17.65 38.61 8.23
CA TYR A 563 -18.30 39.22 7.08
C TYR A 563 -19.81 39.22 7.33
N GLN A 564 -20.39 40.42 7.44
CA GLN A 564 -21.84 40.63 7.38
C GLN A 564 -22.18 41.08 5.95
N SER A 565 -22.85 40.23 5.18
CA SER A 565 -23.40 40.67 3.90
C SER A 565 -24.62 41.57 4.16
N SER A 566 -24.65 42.72 3.49
CA SER A 566 -25.73 43.71 3.61
C SER A 566 -26.67 43.74 2.39
N SER A 567 -26.55 42.77 1.46
CA SER A 567 -27.36 42.71 0.24
C SER A 567 -27.58 41.29 -0.28
N ASP A 568 -28.68 41.10 -1.03
CA ASP A 568 -29.28 39.82 -1.45
C ASP A 568 -28.45 38.96 -2.42
N THR A 569 -27.25 39.38 -2.82
CA THR A 569 -26.28 38.57 -3.58
C THR A 569 -24.89 39.14 -3.33
N SER A 570 -24.14 38.60 -2.37
CA SER A 570 -22.77 39.04 -2.10
C SER A 570 -21.77 37.93 -2.42
N SER A 571 -20.67 38.28 -3.08
CA SER A 571 -19.51 37.40 -3.21
C SER A 571 -18.54 37.69 -2.07
N ILE A 572 -18.01 36.64 -1.45
CA ILE A 572 -17.00 36.74 -0.40
C ILE A 572 -15.66 36.44 -1.05
N ASN A 573 -14.75 37.41 -1.04
CA ASN A 573 -13.43 37.22 -1.64
C ASN A 573 -12.33 37.83 -0.77
N PHE A 574 -11.27 37.08 -0.50
CA PHE A 574 -10.07 37.57 0.18
C PHE A 574 -8.85 36.79 -0.26
N THR A 575 -7.68 37.39 -0.06
CA THR A 575 -6.39 36.77 -0.34
C THR A 575 -5.74 36.33 0.97
N LEU A 576 -5.23 35.11 0.99
CA LEU A 576 -4.49 34.49 2.08
C LEU A 576 -3.00 34.51 1.74
N GLN A 577 -2.20 35.10 2.62
CA GLN A 577 -0.75 34.99 2.59
C GLN A 577 -0.30 34.31 3.87
N LEU A 578 0.40 33.19 3.74
CA LEU A 578 0.68 32.28 4.85
C LEU A 578 2.12 32.44 5.33
N ASP A 579 2.29 32.59 6.65
CA ASP A 579 3.58 32.60 7.35
C ASP A 579 4.08 31.20 7.72
N ASP A 580 3.19 30.19 7.64
CA ASP A 580 3.46 28.77 7.85
C ASP A 580 2.46 27.90 7.07
N ASP A 581 2.57 26.58 7.20
CA ASP A 581 1.59 25.63 6.72
C ASP A 581 0.35 25.61 7.64
N TYR A 582 -0.83 25.67 7.03
CA TYR A 582 -2.10 25.68 7.75
C TYR A 582 -3.11 24.71 7.16
N ASP A 583 -3.90 24.11 8.04
CA ASP A 583 -5.17 23.48 7.71
C ASP A 583 -6.28 24.52 7.82
N VAL A 584 -6.95 24.83 6.71
CA VAL A 584 -8.06 25.79 6.69
C VAL A 584 -9.38 25.05 6.78
N LEU A 585 -10.12 25.35 7.84
CA LEU A 585 -11.48 24.90 8.05
C LEU A 585 -12.47 26.06 7.88
N ILE A 586 -13.49 25.81 7.07
CA ILE A 586 -14.58 26.77 6.83
C ILE A 586 -15.76 26.37 7.72
N GLY A 587 -16.25 27.29 8.54
CA GLY A 587 -17.32 27.02 9.50
C GLY A 587 -18.36 28.13 9.62
N PHE A 588 -19.50 27.76 10.21
CA PHE A 588 -20.69 28.61 10.27
C PHE A 588 -21.15 28.77 11.71
N THR A 589 -21.32 30.01 12.19
CA THR A 589 -22.06 30.29 13.43
C THR A 589 -23.30 31.10 13.11
N GLY A 590 -24.37 30.91 13.88
CA GLY A 590 -25.34 31.99 13.95
C GLY A 590 -26.45 31.77 14.94
N GLY A 591 -27.37 32.73 14.89
CA GLY A 591 -28.44 32.91 15.86
C GLY A 591 -29.71 32.18 15.47
N ASP A 592 -30.63 32.09 16.43
CA ASP A 592 -31.86 31.30 16.41
C ASP A 592 -32.83 31.70 15.26
N SER A 593 -32.56 31.28 14.02
CA SER A 593 -33.52 31.38 12.90
C SER A 593 -33.90 30.01 12.36
N THR A 594 -35.16 29.89 11.91
CA THR A 594 -35.76 28.67 11.35
C THR A 594 -35.51 28.48 9.85
N GLU A 595 -34.77 29.38 9.20
CA GLU A 595 -34.48 29.34 7.75
C GLU A 595 -33.14 28.63 7.47
N GLN A 596 -33.07 27.89 6.36
CA GLN A 596 -31.83 27.24 5.90
C GLN A 596 -30.93 28.26 5.20
N SER A 597 -29.64 28.28 5.53
CA SER A 597 -28.62 29.12 4.86
C SER A 597 -27.70 28.24 4.02
N ARG A 598 -27.23 28.80 2.89
CA ARG A 598 -26.43 28.08 1.89
C ARG A 598 -25.34 28.99 1.29
N ILE A 599 -24.09 28.53 1.35
CA ILE A 599 -22.99 29.08 0.56
C ILE A 599 -22.70 28.11 -0.57
N THR A 600 -22.52 28.65 -1.77
CA THR A 600 -22.22 27.89 -3.00
C THR A 600 -21.00 28.48 -3.69
N GLY A 601 -20.44 27.74 -4.65
CA GLY A 601 -19.37 28.27 -5.49
C GLY A 601 -18.09 28.57 -4.71
N ILE A 602 -17.79 27.74 -3.71
CA ILE A 602 -16.63 27.89 -2.85
C ILE A 602 -15.40 27.48 -3.65
N GLN A 603 -14.44 28.39 -3.80
CA GLN A 603 -13.19 28.16 -4.47
C GLN A 603 -12.02 28.70 -3.67
N ILE A 604 -11.07 27.81 -3.41
CA ILE A 604 -9.72 28.17 -2.94
C ILE A 604 -8.78 27.86 -4.09
N GLU A 605 -7.99 28.82 -4.54
CA GLU A 605 -7.06 28.63 -5.66
C GLU A 605 -5.71 29.29 -5.40
N GLU A 606 -4.65 28.77 -5.99
CA GLU A 606 -3.31 29.36 -5.93
C GLU A 606 -3.21 30.57 -6.89
N SER A 607 -3.65 31.73 -6.41
CA SER A 607 -3.65 32.96 -7.17
C SER A 607 -3.79 34.17 -6.25
N SER A 608 -3.28 35.32 -6.69
CA SER A 608 -3.60 36.62 -6.10
C SER A 608 -4.89 37.23 -6.67
N THR A 609 -5.38 36.70 -7.80
CA THR A 609 -6.58 37.17 -8.53
C THR A 609 -7.63 36.07 -8.63
N ALA A 610 -8.91 36.44 -8.44
CA ALA A 610 -10.02 35.49 -8.55
C ALA A 610 -10.27 35.10 -10.00
N THR A 611 -10.46 33.80 -10.25
CA THR A 611 -10.93 33.25 -11.52
C THR A 611 -12.40 32.82 -11.45
N ASP A 612 -12.97 32.48 -12.60
CA ASP A 612 -14.34 31.94 -12.66
C ASP A 612 -14.44 30.61 -11.91
N TYR A 613 -15.56 30.45 -11.18
CA TYR A 613 -15.81 29.27 -10.37
C TYR A 613 -15.76 27.98 -11.20
N GLU A 614 -15.01 26.99 -10.72
CA GLU A 614 -15.10 25.60 -11.17
C GLU A 614 -15.22 24.63 -9.97
N PRO A 615 -15.99 23.53 -10.11
CA PRO A 615 -16.04 22.50 -9.08
C PRO A 615 -14.68 21.89 -8.80
N TYR A 616 -14.47 21.43 -7.58
CA TYR A 616 -13.28 20.67 -7.24
C TYR A 616 -13.22 19.38 -8.05
N THR A 617 -12.02 19.08 -8.54
CA THR A 617 -11.75 17.82 -9.22
C THR A 617 -10.39 17.34 -8.76
N GLU A 618 -10.26 16.03 -8.57
CA GLU A 618 -9.00 15.40 -8.23
C GLU A 618 -8.82 14.09 -8.96
N THR A 619 -7.57 13.72 -9.12
CA THR A 619 -7.11 12.43 -9.59
C THR A 619 -5.91 12.03 -8.77
N VAL A 620 -5.83 10.76 -8.38
CA VAL A 620 -4.78 10.24 -7.50
C VAL A 620 -4.06 9.08 -8.17
N GLN A 621 -2.76 9.02 -7.94
CA GLN A 621 -1.92 7.88 -8.25
C GLN A 621 -1.15 7.50 -6.99
N TYR A 622 -1.36 6.30 -6.50
CA TYR A 622 -0.55 5.72 -5.42
C TYR A 622 0.68 5.07 -6.03
N VAL A 623 1.81 5.24 -5.36
CA VAL A 623 3.12 4.68 -5.71
C VAL A 623 3.51 3.77 -4.57
N GLU A 624 3.87 2.52 -4.86
CA GLU A 624 4.42 1.65 -3.83
C GLU A 624 5.61 2.34 -3.13
N PRO A 625 5.71 2.29 -1.79
CA PRO A 625 6.71 3.03 -1.04
C PRO A 625 8.10 2.37 -1.11
N VAL A 626 8.67 2.39 -2.31
CA VAL A 626 10.04 1.93 -2.59
C VAL A 626 11.05 3.02 -2.25
N LYS A 627 12.20 2.63 -1.68
CA LYS A 627 13.30 3.58 -1.43
C LYS A 627 13.96 3.93 -2.76
N LEU A 628 13.78 5.17 -3.20
CA LEU A 628 14.41 5.68 -4.42
C LEU A 628 15.77 6.28 -4.06
N ASN A 629 16.84 5.52 -4.31
CA ASN A 629 18.19 5.93 -3.98
C ASN A 629 18.83 6.71 -5.12
N ARG A 630 19.87 7.47 -4.79
CA ARG A 630 20.76 8.14 -5.74
C ARG A 630 22.20 7.84 -5.36
N LEU A 631 23.13 8.00 -6.29
CA LEU A 631 24.56 7.95 -6.06
C LEU A 631 25.22 9.31 -6.39
N PRO A 632 26.43 9.60 -5.87
CA PRO A 632 27.12 10.86 -6.12
C PRO A 632 27.36 11.17 -7.60
N ASN A 633 27.45 10.14 -8.44
CA ASN A 633 27.59 10.29 -9.89
C ASN A 633 26.29 10.69 -10.63
N GLY A 634 25.20 10.89 -9.88
CA GLY A 634 23.91 11.29 -10.41
C GLY A 634 23.01 10.14 -10.86
N VAL A 635 23.48 8.90 -10.85
CA VAL A 635 22.64 7.72 -11.12
C VAL A 635 21.62 7.58 -9.99
N ALA A 636 20.35 7.44 -10.36
CA ALA A 636 19.25 7.35 -9.43
C ALA A 636 18.25 6.27 -9.84
N ASP A 637 17.64 5.69 -8.82
CA ASP A 637 16.41 4.93 -8.95
C ASP A 637 15.26 5.85 -9.41
N GLU A 638 14.25 5.28 -10.06
CA GLU A 638 13.21 6.06 -10.72
C GLU A 638 11.88 5.32 -10.77
N ILE A 639 10.79 6.04 -10.50
CA ILE A 639 9.44 5.70 -10.94
C ILE A 639 9.24 6.42 -12.28
N THR A 640 9.05 5.64 -13.34
CA THR A 640 8.86 6.16 -14.69
C THR A 640 7.44 6.69 -14.88
N ALA A 641 7.22 7.42 -15.98
CA ALA A 641 5.90 7.89 -16.39
C ALA A 641 4.88 6.76 -16.52
N ASP A 642 5.33 5.59 -16.98
CA ASP A 642 4.49 4.39 -17.14
C ASP A 642 4.17 3.70 -15.81
N GLY A 643 4.69 4.19 -14.68
CA GLY A 643 4.46 3.59 -13.36
C GLY A 643 5.38 2.42 -13.01
N ASP A 644 6.51 2.27 -13.68
CA ASP A 644 7.50 1.23 -13.38
C ASP A 644 8.59 1.74 -12.44
N PHE A 645 9.05 0.90 -11.52
CA PHE A 645 10.23 1.16 -10.72
C PHE A 645 11.48 0.61 -11.41
N VAL A 646 12.37 1.51 -11.80
CA VAL A 646 13.68 1.20 -12.38
C VAL A 646 14.74 1.40 -11.30
N GLN A 647 15.16 0.29 -10.70
CA GLN A 647 16.26 0.26 -9.74
C GLN A 647 17.60 0.29 -10.47
N ARG A 648 18.43 1.30 -10.19
CA ARG A 648 19.79 1.46 -10.70
C ARG A 648 20.83 1.42 -9.58
N VAL A 649 20.39 1.56 -8.33
CA VAL A 649 21.22 1.60 -7.13
C VAL A 649 20.81 0.44 -6.22
N LYS A 650 21.80 -0.33 -5.79
CA LYS A 650 21.59 -1.46 -4.89
C LYS A 650 22.15 -1.17 -3.51
N GLU A 651 21.30 -1.30 -2.49
CA GLU A 651 21.71 -1.37 -1.09
C GLU A 651 22.24 -2.77 -0.77
N HIS A 652 23.40 -2.86 -0.12
CA HIS A 652 23.98 -4.10 0.38
C HIS A 652 24.56 -3.88 1.77
N THR A 653 24.11 -4.68 2.74
CA THR A 653 24.71 -4.70 4.08
C THR A 653 25.92 -5.64 4.07
N LEU A 654 27.11 -5.11 4.32
CA LEU A 654 28.34 -5.89 4.34
C LEU A 654 28.29 -6.94 5.45
N VAL A 655 28.71 -8.16 5.12
CA VAL A 655 28.93 -9.26 6.07
C VAL A 655 30.40 -9.65 6.10
N GLU A 656 30.84 -10.37 7.14
CA GLU A 656 32.26 -10.75 7.29
C GLU A 656 32.83 -11.48 6.05
N SER A 657 32.02 -12.29 5.36
CA SER A 657 32.46 -13.01 4.16
C SER A 657 32.65 -12.11 2.93
N ASP A 658 32.10 -10.89 2.94
CA ASP A 658 32.33 -9.93 1.86
C ASP A 658 33.78 -9.46 1.86
N VAL A 659 34.48 -9.39 3.00
CA VAL A 659 35.91 -9.04 3.03
C VAL A 659 36.76 -10.29 2.81
N THR A 660 37.42 -10.36 1.66
CA THR A 660 38.12 -11.57 1.20
C THR A 660 39.61 -11.59 1.56
N ALA A 661 40.24 -10.43 1.63
CA ALA A 661 41.67 -10.32 1.90
C ALA A 661 42.03 -8.94 2.47
N ILE A 662 43.20 -8.86 3.10
CA ILE A 662 43.88 -7.61 3.39
C ILE A 662 45.25 -7.57 2.70
N THR A 663 45.68 -6.39 2.23
CA THR A 663 47.00 -6.20 1.61
C THR A 663 47.75 -5.07 2.32
N PRO A 664 48.86 -5.37 3.03
CA PRO A 664 49.69 -4.35 3.63
C PRO A 664 50.32 -3.42 2.58
N ARG A 665 50.33 -2.12 2.86
CA ARG A 665 51.03 -1.07 2.10
C ARG A 665 52.10 -0.42 2.98
N THR A 666 52.68 0.69 2.50
CA THR A 666 53.75 1.38 3.23
C THR A 666 53.22 1.97 4.53
N ASN A 667 52.04 2.62 4.48
CA ASN A 667 51.48 3.38 5.59
C ASN A 667 50.14 2.83 6.09
N ILE A 668 49.43 2.04 5.27
CA ILE A 668 48.06 1.55 5.53
C ILE A 668 47.90 0.07 5.22
N VAL A 669 46.70 -0.47 5.42
CA VAL A 669 46.27 -1.80 4.96
C VAL A 669 45.02 -1.64 4.09
N ASP A 670 45.05 -2.22 2.89
CA ASP A 670 43.89 -2.31 2.00
C ASP A 670 43.00 -3.48 2.43
N ALA A 671 41.73 -3.25 2.74
CA ALA A 671 40.72 -4.28 2.94
C ALA A 671 39.91 -4.49 1.66
N ILE A 672 39.97 -5.70 1.10
CA ILE A 672 39.46 -5.98 -0.24
C ILE A 672 38.16 -6.80 -0.14
N THR A 673 37.06 -6.23 -0.62
CA THR A 673 35.79 -6.95 -0.72
C THR A 673 35.83 -8.01 -1.83
N ARG A 674 34.89 -8.96 -1.81
CA ARG A 674 34.60 -9.88 -2.92
C ARG A 674 34.19 -9.09 -4.16
N VAL A 675 34.11 -9.79 -5.28
CA VAL A 675 33.51 -9.22 -6.48
C VAL A 675 32.00 -9.09 -6.28
N PHE A 676 31.46 -7.91 -6.58
CA PHE A 676 30.03 -7.66 -6.74
C PHE A 676 29.70 -7.73 -8.23
N ASP A 677 29.39 -8.93 -8.74
CA ASP A 677 29.25 -9.17 -10.20
C ASP A 677 28.18 -8.29 -10.86
N ASP A 678 27.18 -7.88 -10.10
CA ASP A 678 26.08 -6.99 -10.48
C ASP A 678 26.43 -5.49 -10.41
N MET A 679 27.58 -5.12 -9.85
CA MET A 679 28.07 -3.73 -9.81
C MET A 679 28.58 -3.29 -11.19
N ALA A 680 28.37 -2.03 -11.53
CA ALA A 680 28.95 -1.38 -12.70
C ALA A 680 30.48 -1.33 -12.61
N ASP A 681 31.14 -1.24 -13.77
CA ASP A 681 32.59 -1.10 -13.82
C ASP A 681 33.03 0.27 -13.28
N THR A 682 34.12 0.28 -12.53
CA THR A 682 34.70 1.46 -11.88
C THR A 682 36.12 1.73 -12.39
N THR A 683 36.61 2.96 -12.23
CA THR A 683 37.91 3.44 -12.67
C THR A 683 38.92 3.49 -11.52
N ASN A 684 40.07 4.15 -11.73
CA ASN A 684 41.05 4.43 -10.67
C ASN A 684 40.86 5.83 -10.06
N ASN A 685 39.87 6.58 -10.55
CA ASN A 685 39.53 7.93 -10.08
C ASN A 685 38.29 7.86 -9.18
N ILE A 686 37.82 9.01 -8.72
CA ILE A 686 36.54 9.13 -8.01
C ILE A 686 35.44 9.04 -9.06
N ASP A 687 34.67 7.95 -9.04
CA ASP A 687 33.56 7.73 -9.96
C ASP A 687 32.23 8.21 -9.37
N GLY A 688 32.09 8.17 -8.04
CA GLY A 688 30.82 8.39 -7.35
C GLY A 688 29.80 7.27 -7.58
N ALA A 689 30.25 6.08 -7.98
CA ALA A 689 29.40 4.92 -8.28
C ALA A 689 29.13 4.01 -7.06
N VAL A 690 29.76 4.32 -5.92
CA VAL A 690 29.59 3.63 -4.65
C VAL A 690 29.44 4.67 -3.55
N LEU A 691 28.60 4.38 -2.55
CA LEU A 691 28.35 5.20 -1.38
C LEU A 691 28.36 4.32 -0.12
N TYR A 692 28.98 4.80 0.94
CA TYR A 692 28.89 4.20 2.28
C TYR A 692 27.89 4.96 3.14
N GLU A 693 27.08 4.23 3.91
CA GLU A 693 26.13 4.84 4.85
C GLU A 693 26.81 5.59 6.00
N ASP A 694 28.00 5.12 6.41
CA ASP A 694 28.79 5.70 7.51
C ASP A 694 29.57 6.97 7.12
N GLY A 695 29.44 7.41 5.86
CA GLY A 695 30.05 8.64 5.36
C GLY A 695 31.48 8.49 4.86
N ALA A 696 32.04 7.27 4.74
CA ALA A 696 33.33 7.07 4.08
C ALA A 696 33.34 7.69 2.66
N HIS A 697 34.44 8.35 2.30
CA HIS A 697 34.56 9.02 1.00
C HIS A 697 35.36 8.20 -0.01
N GLU A 698 34.93 8.26 -1.28
CA GLU A 698 35.73 7.72 -2.37
C GLU A 698 36.94 8.62 -2.63
N ILE A 699 38.11 8.03 -2.72
CA ILE A 699 39.35 8.70 -3.08
C ILE A 699 39.94 8.11 -4.36
N THR A 700 40.92 8.79 -4.94
CA THR A 700 41.66 8.22 -6.07
C THR A 700 42.56 7.07 -5.61
N TYR A 701 42.77 6.08 -6.50
CA TYR A 701 43.70 4.99 -6.24
C TYR A 701 45.11 5.49 -5.87
N LEU A 702 45.56 6.62 -6.43
CA LEU A 702 46.90 7.13 -6.20
C LEU A 702 47.10 7.71 -4.80
N ASP A 703 46.04 8.20 -4.16
CA ASP A 703 46.10 8.86 -2.86
C ASP A 703 45.99 7.89 -1.66
N ARG A 704 45.75 6.59 -1.93
CA ARG A 704 45.41 5.59 -0.90
C ARG A 704 46.47 5.33 0.17
N ASP A 705 47.76 5.45 -0.14
CA ASP A 705 48.86 5.09 0.80
C ASP A 705 49.26 6.28 1.71
N ASP A 706 48.27 7.04 2.18
CA ASP A 706 48.39 8.13 3.16
C ASP A 706 47.49 7.83 4.37
N VAL A 707 48.05 7.99 5.58
CA VAL A 707 47.33 7.77 6.85
C VAL A 707 46.10 8.67 7.02
N LYS A 708 46.02 9.79 6.29
CA LYS A 708 44.83 10.68 6.28
C LYS A 708 43.61 10.02 5.63
N GLN A 709 43.79 8.95 4.88
CA GLN A 709 42.73 8.25 4.16
C GLN A 709 42.18 7.04 4.90
N ILE A 710 42.63 6.77 6.12
CA ILE A 710 42.06 5.71 6.96
C ILE A 710 40.57 6.00 7.18
N GLY A 711 39.72 5.01 6.95
CA GLY A 711 38.26 5.12 6.98
C GLY A 711 37.64 5.52 5.63
N ASN A 712 38.44 5.94 4.64
CA ASN A 712 37.96 6.16 3.28
C ASN A 712 38.11 4.90 2.42
N PHE A 713 37.55 4.94 1.21
CA PHE A 713 37.60 3.82 0.28
C PHE A 713 38.01 4.27 -1.12
N TYR A 714 38.40 3.31 -1.95
CA TYR A 714 38.61 3.53 -3.38
C TYR A 714 38.11 2.35 -4.19
N THR A 715 37.87 2.62 -5.46
CA THR A 715 37.66 1.62 -6.50
C THR A 715 38.85 1.65 -7.47
N SER A 716 39.15 0.51 -8.12
CA SER A 716 40.29 0.43 -9.04
C SER A 716 40.01 -0.53 -10.18
N LEU A 717 40.46 -0.18 -11.39
CA LEU A 717 40.44 -1.07 -12.56
C LEU A 717 41.15 -2.41 -12.28
N GLY A 718 42.20 -2.41 -11.45
CA GLY A 718 42.93 -3.63 -11.08
C GLY A 718 42.14 -4.55 -10.14
N ASN A 719 41.10 -4.03 -9.50
CA ASN A 719 40.18 -4.72 -8.61
C ASN A 719 38.74 -4.51 -9.10
N ALA A 720 38.50 -4.62 -10.41
CA ALA A 720 37.20 -4.35 -11.02
C ALA A 720 36.06 -5.00 -10.23
N LYS A 721 35.01 -4.21 -9.96
CA LYS A 721 33.83 -4.62 -9.18
C LYS A 721 34.10 -5.03 -7.73
N ARG A 722 35.24 -4.61 -7.17
CA ARG A 722 35.53 -4.68 -5.74
C ARG A 722 35.68 -3.28 -5.19
N ILE A 723 35.37 -3.17 -3.91
CA ILE A 723 35.50 -1.95 -3.11
C ILE A 723 36.66 -2.19 -2.15
N VAL A 724 37.57 -1.21 -2.03
CA VAL A 724 38.73 -1.33 -1.15
C VAL A 724 38.69 -0.26 -0.08
N THR A 725 38.54 -0.68 1.18
CA THR A 725 38.49 0.22 2.34
C THR A 725 39.86 0.31 3.00
N ILE A 726 40.24 1.51 3.45
CA ILE A 726 41.58 1.79 3.94
C ILE A 726 41.60 1.74 5.47
N PHE A 727 42.48 0.88 6.01
CA PHE A 727 42.65 0.72 7.45
C PHE A 727 44.07 1.07 7.90
N ALA A 728 44.23 1.30 9.21
CA ALA A 728 45.53 1.49 9.83
C ALA A 728 46.43 0.27 9.68
N SER A 729 47.74 0.50 9.55
CA SER A 729 48.72 -0.59 9.51
C SER A 729 48.72 -1.42 10.80
N GLY A 730 48.90 -2.73 10.67
CA GLY A 730 48.91 -3.67 11.80
C GLY A 730 47.56 -4.29 12.16
N ILE A 731 46.45 -3.87 11.53
CA ILE A 731 45.13 -4.48 11.72
C ILE A 731 45.08 -5.91 11.13
N THR A 732 44.34 -6.79 11.77
CA THR A 732 44.12 -8.16 11.28
C THR A 732 42.87 -8.25 10.40
N LEU A 733 42.81 -9.28 9.54
CA LEU A 733 41.62 -9.53 8.70
C LEU A 733 40.35 -9.77 9.53
N ALA A 734 40.49 -10.40 10.71
CA ALA A 734 39.35 -10.65 11.59
C ALA A 734 38.79 -9.35 12.19
N GLU A 735 39.67 -8.41 12.58
CA GLU A 735 39.26 -7.10 13.06
C GLU A 735 38.59 -6.27 11.97
N VAL A 736 39.16 -6.24 10.75
CA VAL A 736 38.54 -5.56 9.60
C VAL A 736 37.15 -6.12 9.27
N ARG A 737 37.00 -7.45 9.32
CA ARG A 737 35.72 -8.11 9.07
C ARG A 737 34.66 -7.72 10.10
N ALA A 738 35.05 -7.67 11.37
CA ALA A 738 34.15 -7.26 12.44
C ALA A 738 33.78 -5.79 12.33
N ASP A 739 34.71 -4.92 11.91
CA ASP A 739 34.49 -3.48 11.77
C ASP A 739 33.54 -3.13 10.60
N LEU A 740 33.69 -3.82 9.46
CA LEU A 740 32.83 -3.59 8.28
C LEU A 740 31.50 -4.38 8.31
N ALA A 741 31.36 -5.39 9.16
CA ALA A 741 30.13 -6.17 9.23
C ALA A 741 28.97 -5.30 9.77
N GLY A 742 27.88 -5.23 9.00
CA GLY A 742 26.74 -4.38 9.30
C GLY A 742 26.79 -3.02 8.61
N THR A 743 27.93 -2.60 8.04
CA THR A 743 28.02 -1.35 7.26
C THR A 743 27.24 -1.49 5.97
N LYS A 744 26.33 -0.55 5.72
CA LYS A 744 25.58 -0.50 4.45
C LYS A 744 26.35 0.25 3.39
N ILE A 745 26.38 -0.32 2.20
CA ILE A 745 26.88 0.31 0.99
C ILE A 745 25.78 0.38 -0.06
N TYR A 746 25.83 1.40 -0.90
CA TYR A 746 24.98 1.57 -2.06
C TYR A 746 25.88 1.61 -3.29
N TYR A 747 25.58 0.84 -4.33
CA TYR A 747 26.41 0.82 -5.54
C TYR A 747 25.58 0.79 -6.81
N GLN A 748 26.16 1.33 -7.88
CA GLN A 748 25.52 1.36 -9.19
C GLN A 748 25.46 -0.05 -9.77
N LEU A 749 24.28 -0.47 -10.20
CA LEU A 749 24.08 -1.71 -10.93
C LEU A 749 24.62 -1.62 -12.36
N ALA A 750 25.24 -2.70 -12.84
CA ALA A 750 25.67 -2.82 -14.23
C ALA A 750 24.49 -2.86 -15.21
N GLU A 751 23.38 -3.49 -14.81
CA GLU A 751 22.11 -3.53 -15.53
C GLU A 751 20.97 -3.13 -14.57
N PRO A 752 20.12 -2.17 -14.94
CA PRO A 752 18.97 -1.79 -14.12
C PRO A 752 17.98 -2.96 -13.91
N ILE A 753 17.41 -3.06 -12.72
CA ILE A 753 16.31 -4.00 -12.41
C ILE A 753 14.99 -3.25 -12.56
N VAL A 754 14.04 -3.81 -13.30
CA VAL A 754 12.74 -3.15 -13.57
C VAL A 754 11.61 -3.94 -12.91
N HIS A 755 10.90 -3.29 -11.98
CA HIS A 755 9.67 -3.77 -11.37
C HIS A 755 8.49 -3.07 -12.04
N LYS A 756 7.57 -3.86 -12.61
CA LYS A 756 6.48 -3.35 -13.44
C LYS A 756 5.26 -2.97 -12.60
N ASN A 757 4.55 -1.92 -13.00
CA ASN A 757 3.25 -1.51 -12.44
C ASN A 757 3.26 -1.30 -10.92
N VAL A 758 4.24 -0.55 -10.41
CA VAL A 758 4.31 -0.19 -8.99
C VAL A 758 3.48 1.04 -8.65
N THR A 759 2.70 1.55 -9.61
CA THR A 759 1.73 2.61 -9.39
C THR A 759 0.32 2.14 -9.68
N THR A 760 -0.65 2.74 -8.99
CA THR A 760 -2.08 2.49 -9.20
C THR A 760 -2.85 3.80 -9.26
N GLY A 761 -3.82 3.90 -10.16
CA GLY A 761 -4.53 5.14 -10.45
C GLY A 761 -3.88 5.94 -11.59
N ASN A 762 -4.61 6.94 -12.08
CA ASN A 762 -4.21 7.78 -13.20
C ASN A 762 -4.28 9.25 -12.77
N LEU A 763 -3.42 10.09 -13.34
CA LEU A 763 -3.43 11.52 -13.10
C LEU A 763 -3.95 12.29 -14.32
N THR A 764 -4.64 13.40 -14.08
CA THR A 764 -5.13 14.29 -15.12
C THR A 764 -4.64 15.72 -14.88
N ALA A 765 -3.94 16.27 -15.87
CA ALA A 765 -3.52 17.66 -15.89
C ALA A 765 -4.75 18.55 -16.15
N ARG A 766 -4.78 19.70 -15.47
CA ARG A 766 -5.78 20.75 -15.70
C ARG A 766 -5.06 22.10 -15.77
N PRO A 767 -5.53 23.05 -16.61
CA PRO A 767 -5.01 24.40 -16.62
C PRO A 767 -5.05 25.01 -15.22
N LYS A 768 -3.91 25.54 -14.74
CA LYS A 768 -3.78 26.07 -13.36
C LYS A 768 -4.11 25.07 -12.25
N GLY A 769 -4.07 23.77 -12.54
CA GLY A 769 -4.20 22.73 -11.53
C GLY A 769 -2.98 22.67 -10.61
N THR A 770 -3.13 22.01 -9.47
CA THR A 770 -2.05 21.83 -8.49
C THR A 770 -1.76 20.34 -8.33
N VAL A 771 -0.48 19.99 -8.31
CA VAL A 771 -0.01 18.62 -8.09
C VAL A 771 0.70 18.55 -6.75
N TYR A 772 0.25 17.62 -5.92
CA TYR A 772 0.77 17.33 -4.59
C TYR A 772 1.52 15.99 -4.62
N PHE A 773 2.69 15.97 -4.01
CA PHE A 773 3.47 14.76 -3.75
C PHE A 773 3.50 14.54 -2.24
N GLU A 774 2.78 13.54 -1.79
CA GLU A 774 2.41 13.39 -0.38
C GLU A 774 2.81 12.00 0.13
N GLN A 775 3.16 11.91 1.41
CA GLN A 775 3.52 10.65 2.08
C GLN A 775 2.25 9.93 2.57
N TYR A 776 1.31 9.68 1.67
CA TYR A 776 0.11 8.90 1.94
C TYR A 776 0.12 7.58 1.19
N GLN A 777 -0.41 6.54 1.81
CA GLN A 777 -0.53 5.21 1.22
C GLN A 777 -1.94 4.66 1.45
N ALA A 778 -2.54 4.11 0.40
CA ALA A 778 -3.75 3.30 0.53
C ALA A 778 -3.36 1.85 0.88
N ASP A 779 -4.07 1.28 1.83
CA ASP A 779 -3.88 -0.10 2.29
C ASP A 779 -5.21 -0.70 2.77
N ALA A 780 -5.22 -2.02 2.95
CA ALA A 780 -6.39 -2.75 3.41
C ALA A 780 -5.97 -3.87 4.35
N GLY A 781 -6.76 -4.08 5.40
CA GLY A 781 -6.43 -5.03 6.44
C GLY A 781 -7.66 -5.67 7.06
N MET A 782 -7.50 -6.92 7.47
CA MET A 782 -8.49 -7.62 8.28
C MET A 782 -8.28 -7.24 9.75
N TYR A 783 -9.32 -6.79 10.43
CA TYR A 783 -9.24 -6.47 11.85
C TYR A 783 -9.11 -7.75 12.69
N SER A 784 -8.07 -7.81 13.53
CA SER A 784 -7.83 -8.92 14.47
C SER A 784 -7.13 -8.38 15.72
N ASN A 785 -7.89 -7.80 16.65
CA ASN A 785 -7.40 -6.97 17.78
C ASN A 785 -6.60 -5.72 17.36
N GLY A 786 -6.77 -5.28 16.12
CA GLY A 786 -6.03 -4.21 15.48
C GLY A 786 -5.79 -4.50 14.00
N ILE A 787 -5.34 -3.50 13.27
CA ILE A 787 -4.90 -3.61 11.87
C ILE A 787 -3.46 -3.13 11.80
N GLU A 788 -2.57 -3.98 11.30
CA GLU A 788 -1.19 -3.65 10.95
C GLU A 788 -1.09 -3.30 9.46
N ILE A 789 -0.27 -2.30 9.12
CA ILE A 789 0.00 -1.95 7.72
C ILE A 789 0.89 -2.99 7.04
N SER A 790 0.72 -3.16 5.74
CA SER A 790 1.44 -4.13 4.91
C SER A 790 2.94 -3.82 4.72
N HIS A 791 3.39 -2.61 5.04
CA HIS A 791 4.75 -2.13 4.76
C HIS A 791 5.66 -2.13 6.02
N PRO A 792 6.58 -3.12 6.19
CA PRO A 792 7.40 -3.35 7.40
C PRO A 792 8.42 -2.26 7.74
N ASP A 793 8.66 -1.33 6.83
CA ASP A 793 9.64 -0.24 6.99
C ASP A 793 8.98 1.11 7.34
N LEU A 794 7.64 1.19 7.36
CA LEU A 794 6.89 2.44 7.58
C LEU A 794 6.16 2.47 8.92
N SER A 795 5.89 3.67 9.45
CA SER A 795 5.02 3.92 10.61
C SER A 795 3.82 4.77 10.20
N ILE A 796 2.71 4.67 10.95
CA ILE A 796 1.51 5.48 10.76
C ILE A 796 1.68 6.79 11.53
N LYS A 797 1.68 7.91 10.81
CA LYS A 797 1.63 9.25 11.39
C LYS A 797 0.20 9.68 11.70
N SER A 798 -0.70 9.53 10.72
CA SER A 798 -2.11 9.90 10.84
C SER A 798 -2.97 9.08 9.86
N LEU A 799 -4.29 9.01 10.09
CA LEU A 799 -5.24 8.42 9.14
C LEU A 799 -5.99 9.54 8.40
N GLU A 800 -6.04 9.46 7.07
CA GLU A 800 -6.85 10.36 6.23
C GLU A 800 -8.27 9.83 6.07
N SER A 801 -8.41 8.52 5.82
CA SER A 801 -9.69 7.85 5.68
C SER A 801 -9.64 6.44 6.26
N LEU A 802 -10.81 5.96 6.69
CA LEU A 802 -11.02 4.61 7.17
C LEU A 802 -12.47 4.22 6.83
N SER A 803 -12.64 3.09 6.17
CA SER A 803 -13.95 2.52 5.86
C SER A 803 -13.93 1.01 6.07
N VAL A 804 -15.12 0.43 6.28
CA VAL A 804 -15.31 -1.02 6.45
C VAL A 804 -16.35 -1.52 5.45
N ILE A 805 -16.13 -2.70 4.89
CA ILE A 805 -17.11 -3.35 4.01
C ILE A 805 -18.09 -4.18 4.86
N ASP A 806 -19.38 -3.96 4.67
CA ASP A 806 -20.43 -4.86 5.15
C ASP A 806 -20.45 -6.12 4.27
N PHE A 807 -20.03 -7.26 4.81
CA PHE A 807 -19.96 -8.53 4.06
C PHE A 807 -21.32 -9.05 3.56
N MET A 808 -22.43 -8.60 4.15
CA MET A 808 -23.78 -9.05 3.79
C MET A 808 -24.36 -8.22 2.64
N THR A 809 -24.03 -6.93 2.57
CA THR A 809 -24.56 -6.00 1.55
C THR A 809 -23.55 -5.64 0.46
N GLY A 810 -22.25 -5.78 0.75
CA GLY A 810 -21.16 -5.27 -0.09
C GLY A 810 -21.01 -3.74 -0.03
N GLU A 811 -21.72 -3.06 0.87
CA GLU A 811 -21.66 -1.61 1.02
C GLU A 811 -20.45 -1.19 1.88
N GLU A 812 -19.80 -0.10 1.46
CA GLU A 812 -18.70 0.52 2.19
C GLU A 812 -19.26 1.57 3.18
N LYS A 813 -18.84 1.47 4.45
CA LYS A 813 -19.21 2.40 5.52
C LYS A 813 -17.97 3.16 6.01
N ASP A 814 -17.98 4.48 5.85
CA ASP A 814 -16.97 5.38 6.41
C ASP A 814 -16.98 5.36 7.96
N LEU A 815 -15.78 5.36 8.56
CA LEU A 815 -15.55 5.46 9.99
C LEU A 815 -14.83 6.77 10.35
N ASP A 816 -15.07 7.27 11.56
CA ASP A 816 -14.47 8.51 12.07
C ASP A 816 -13.01 8.28 12.50
N VAL A 817 -12.06 8.64 11.64
CA VAL A 817 -10.61 8.48 11.88
C VAL A 817 -10.13 9.10 13.19
N SER A 818 -10.83 10.10 13.75
CA SER A 818 -10.44 10.72 15.03
C SER A 818 -10.63 9.81 16.25
N GLN A 819 -11.37 8.71 16.09
CA GLN A 819 -11.56 7.70 17.14
C GLN A 819 -10.56 6.55 17.07
N ALA A 820 -9.72 6.52 16.03
CA ALA A 820 -8.68 5.52 15.91
C ALA A 820 -7.55 5.77 16.93
N VAL A 821 -7.05 4.69 17.53
CA VAL A 821 -5.86 4.73 18.40
C VAL A 821 -4.70 4.13 17.63
N ILE A 822 -3.78 4.99 17.20
CA ILE A 822 -2.54 4.63 16.50
C ILE A 822 -1.47 4.26 17.54
N THR A 823 -0.68 3.24 17.24
CA THR A 823 0.45 2.81 18.08
C THR A 823 1.78 3.15 17.42
N ASP A 824 2.10 2.48 16.33
CA ASP A 824 3.25 2.74 15.47
C ASP A 824 2.91 2.24 14.06
N ARG A 825 2.91 0.92 13.90
CA ARG A 825 2.60 0.24 12.64
C ARG A 825 1.16 -0.28 12.57
N ALA A 826 0.39 -0.04 13.63
CA ALA A 826 -0.96 -0.56 13.81
C ALA A 826 -1.90 0.47 14.42
N PHE A 827 -3.19 0.30 14.16
CA PHE A 827 -4.24 1.06 14.81
C PHE A 827 -5.41 0.16 15.28
N THR A 828 -6.19 0.68 16.22
CA THR A 828 -7.47 0.12 16.64
C THR A 828 -8.57 1.16 16.48
N HIS A 829 -9.81 0.73 16.27
CA HIS A 829 -10.97 1.62 16.18
C HIS A 829 -12.16 0.99 16.93
N PRO A 830 -12.93 1.76 17.71
CA PRO A 830 -14.00 1.22 18.56
C PRO A 830 -15.18 0.59 17.79
N GLU A 831 -15.37 0.97 16.53
CA GLU A 831 -16.42 0.41 15.66
C GLU A 831 -15.97 -0.78 14.81
N LEU A 832 -14.70 -1.24 14.92
CA LEU A 832 -14.22 -2.43 14.22
C LEU A 832 -14.26 -3.66 15.14
N VAL A 833 -14.65 -4.80 14.58
CA VAL A 833 -14.66 -6.11 15.26
C VAL A 833 -13.82 -7.14 14.49
N ASP A 834 -13.38 -8.19 15.19
CA ASP A 834 -12.55 -9.25 14.59
C ASP A 834 -13.23 -9.86 13.36
N GLY A 835 -12.55 -9.82 12.21
CA GLY A 835 -13.05 -10.29 10.93
C GLY A 835 -13.61 -9.20 10.00
N ASP A 836 -13.61 -7.92 10.41
CA ASP A 836 -13.95 -6.80 9.53
C ASP A 836 -12.82 -6.53 8.51
N LEU A 837 -13.16 -6.37 7.23
CA LEU A 837 -12.23 -5.90 6.21
C LEU A 837 -12.33 -4.37 6.11
N ALA A 838 -11.24 -3.69 6.48
CA ALA A 838 -11.17 -2.25 6.42
C ALA A 838 -10.22 -1.76 5.31
N PHE A 839 -10.62 -0.68 4.65
CA PHE A 839 -9.80 0.08 3.71
C PHE A 839 -9.45 1.41 4.36
N PHE A 840 -8.21 1.85 4.21
CA PHE A 840 -7.75 3.06 4.86
C PHE A 840 -6.63 3.72 4.08
N ILE A 841 -6.54 5.04 4.22
CA ILE A 841 -5.42 5.83 3.72
C ILE A 841 -4.70 6.40 4.94
N TYR A 842 -3.40 6.15 5.02
CA TYR A 842 -2.58 6.62 6.13
C TYR A 842 -1.44 7.51 5.65
N GLU A 843 -1.16 8.58 6.41
CA GLU A 843 0.08 9.33 6.29
C GLU A 843 1.19 8.52 6.97
N PHE A 844 2.33 8.35 6.31
CA PHE A 844 3.49 7.68 6.88
C PHE A 844 4.64 8.63 7.14
N GLU A 845 5.47 8.32 8.14
CA GLU A 845 6.73 9.03 8.33
C GLU A 845 7.83 8.36 7.50
N ALA A 846 8.25 9.01 6.41
CA ALA A 846 9.48 8.65 5.71
C ALA A 846 10.45 9.84 5.76
N PRO A 847 11.22 10.00 6.86
CA PRO A 847 12.20 11.05 6.94
C PRO A 847 13.25 10.84 5.85
N GLY A 848 13.41 11.82 4.97
CA GLY A 848 14.28 11.72 3.81
C GLY A 848 14.14 12.95 2.92
N PRO A 849 15.11 13.16 2.01
CA PRO A 849 15.05 14.31 1.13
C PRO A 849 13.86 14.19 0.18
N ASN A 850 13.38 15.33 -0.30
CA ASN A 850 12.43 15.32 -1.40
C ASN A 850 13.12 14.84 -2.68
N GLY A 851 12.49 13.87 -3.35
CA GLY A 851 12.94 13.37 -4.64
C GLY A 851 12.82 14.42 -5.73
N ASN A 852 13.61 14.25 -6.78
CA ASN A 852 13.47 15.04 -8.00
C ASN A 852 12.23 14.59 -8.76
N LYS A 853 11.37 15.53 -9.12
CA LYS A 853 10.07 15.20 -9.73
C LYS A 853 9.97 15.88 -11.08
N SER A 854 9.33 15.20 -12.03
CA SER A 854 8.95 15.81 -13.29
C SER A 854 7.55 15.42 -13.69
N LEU A 855 6.81 16.41 -14.15
CA LEU A 855 5.43 16.31 -14.59
C LEU A 855 5.38 16.59 -16.09
N GLU A 856 4.92 15.61 -16.85
CA GLU A 856 4.73 15.76 -18.29
C GLU A 856 3.24 15.92 -18.60
N PHE A 857 2.88 16.98 -19.33
CA PHE A 857 1.50 17.31 -19.65
C PHE A 857 1.39 17.87 -21.08
N TYR A 858 0.22 17.74 -21.70
CA TYR A 858 -0.05 18.31 -23.02
C TYR A 858 -0.06 19.85 -22.99
N ASP A 859 0.50 20.50 -24.02
CA ASP A 859 0.48 21.97 -24.15
C ASP A 859 -0.75 22.42 -24.95
N SER A 860 -1.72 23.04 -24.29
CA SER A 860 -2.99 23.47 -24.89
C SER A 860 -2.83 24.47 -26.04
N ARG A 861 -1.66 25.09 -26.22
CA ARG A 861 -1.35 25.94 -27.38
C ARG A 861 -1.13 25.14 -28.66
N TYR A 862 -0.71 23.88 -28.56
CA TYR A 862 -0.30 23.05 -29.70
C TYR A 862 -1.05 21.72 -29.78
N THR A 863 -1.80 21.35 -28.75
CA THR A 863 -2.62 20.14 -28.71
C THR A 863 -4.10 20.45 -28.55
N VAL A 864 -4.93 19.70 -29.26
CA VAL A 864 -6.39 19.70 -29.12
C VAL A 864 -6.86 18.30 -28.73
N THR A 865 -7.89 18.23 -27.90
CA THR A 865 -8.50 16.96 -27.48
C THR A 865 -9.71 16.67 -28.35
N ASP A 866 -9.79 15.46 -28.89
CA ASP A 866 -10.99 14.94 -29.52
C ASP A 866 -12.02 14.63 -28.43
N ASP A 867 -13.15 15.32 -28.50
CA ASP A 867 -14.25 15.27 -27.53
C ASP A 867 -15.06 13.96 -27.59
N VAL A 868 -14.88 13.16 -28.66
CA VAL A 868 -15.52 11.86 -28.83
C VAL A 868 -14.61 10.72 -28.37
N THR A 869 -13.33 10.76 -28.76
CA THR A 869 -12.39 9.65 -28.48
C THR A 869 -11.52 9.88 -27.25
N GLY A 870 -11.42 11.11 -26.75
CA GLY A 870 -10.51 11.50 -25.68
C GLY A 870 -9.04 11.55 -26.10
N LYS A 871 -8.73 11.29 -27.38
CA LYS A 871 -7.36 11.31 -27.90
C LYS A 871 -6.88 12.75 -28.06
N HIS A 872 -5.59 12.96 -27.86
CA HIS A 872 -4.95 14.25 -28.05
C HIS A 872 -4.26 14.30 -29.41
N TYR A 873 -4.41 15.43 -30.09
CA TYR A 873 -3.83 15.66 -31.41
C TYR A 873 -2.99 16.93 -31.40
N LYS A 874 -1.76 16.83 -31.88
CA LYS A 874 -0.96 18.00 -32.19
C LYS A 874 -1.47 18.61 -33.49
N TRP A 875 -1.81 19.91 -33.47
CA TRP A 875 -2.21 20.62 -34.68
C TRP A 875 -1.03 21.41 -35.27
N SER A 876 -1.02 21.55 -36.59
CA SER A 876 -0.05 22.35 -37.33
C SER A 876 -0.72 23.05 -38.51
N ILE A 877 -0.22 24.22 -38.90
CA ILE A 877 -0.69 24.93 -40.10
C ILE A 877 0.26 24.64 -41.24
N LYS A 878 -0.27 24.08 -42.34
CA LYS A 878 0.44 23.90 -43.60
C LYS A 878 -0.10 24.87 -44.63
N VAL A 879 0.79 25.62 -45.27
CA VAL A 879 0.45 26.50 -46.39
C VAL A 879 0.88 25.83 -47.69
N SER A 880 -0.06 25.64 -48.62
CA SER A 880 0.20 25.15 -49.97
C SER A 880 -0.41 26.12 -50.97
N ASP A 881 0.39 26.60 -51.93
CA ASP A 881 -0.01 27.63 -52.91
C ASP A 881 -0.66 28.89 -52.29
N GLY A 882 -0.21 29.27 -51.09
CA GLY A 882 -0.75 30.43 -50.35
C GLY A 882 -2.08 30.18 -49.61
N VAL A 883 -2.61 28.95 -49.65
CA VAL A 883 -3.80 28.55 -48.89
C VAL A 883 -3.38 27.84 -47.60
N PRO A 884 -3.77 28.35 -46.42
CA PRO A 884 -3.54 27.67 -45.15
C PRO A 884 -4.50 26.48 -44.99
N SER A 885 -3.99 25.40 -44.41
CA SER A 885 -4.74 24.20 -44.00
C SER A 885 -4.27 23.76 -42.63
N ILE A 886 -5.17 23.22 -41.82
CA ILE A 886 -4.83 22.64 -40.51
C ILE A 886 -4.62 21.14 -40.70
N THR A 887 -3.52 20.63 -40.19
CA THR A 887 -3.21 19.21 -40.12
C THR A 887 -3.10 18.79 -38.66
N VAL A 888 -3.64 17.63 -38.33
CA VAL A 888 -3.61 17.05 -36.98
C VAL A 888 -2.89 15.70 -37.01
N GLU A 889 -2.07 15.43 -35.99
CA GLU A 889 -1.35 14.18 -35.78
C GLU A 889 -1.59 13.72 -34.35
N GLU A 890 -1.89 12.43 -34.13
CA GLU A 890 -2.12 11.88 -32.78
C GLU A 890 -0.85 12.05 -31.93
N ALA A 891 -0.99 12.63 -30.74
CA ALA A 891 0.09 13.14 -29.91
C ALA A 891 0.61 12.16 -28.85
#